data_AF-A0A4X1T3N8-F1
#
_entry.id   AF-A0A4X1T3N8-F1
#
_cell.length_a   1.000
_cell.length_b   1.000
_cell.length_c   1.000
_cell.angle_alpha   90.00
_cell.angle_beta   90.00
_cell.angle_gamma   90.00
#
_symmetry.space_group_name_H-M   'P 1'
#
loop_
_entity.id
_entity.type
_entity.pdbx_description
1 polymer ?
#
loop_
_entity_poly.entity_id
_entity_poly.type
_entity_poly.pdbx_seq_one_letter_code
_entity_poly.pdbx_strand_id
1 'polypeptide(L)'
;MCALRAGSGAGSPLVLRGPRGDGFYRQKSEMKISADVIVTFLLLEQGANVRVAVFDTGLSEKHPHFKNVKERTNWTNERTLDDGRWPVPGPEGLFSGRGGPCVLRSSVCQLRGPCPVCRWLNGLCIALTHTAPGSLVPLGGSFPWCLRGGREVSQRREGCLGVVPPARGRVGAPSEGNRGAAGSLCLRLGESGRWRHCFGVLRCSQLLHDFFSFWATGLGHGTFVAGVIASMRECQGFAPDAELHIFRVFTNNQVSYTSWFLDAFNYAILKKVDVLNLSIGGPDFMDHPFVDKVWELTANNVIMVSAIGNDGPLYGTLNNPADQMDVIGVGGIDFEDNIARFSSRGMTTWELPGGYGRMKPDIVTYGAGVRGSGVKGGCRALSGTSVASPVVAGAVTLLVSTVQKRELVNPASMKQALIASARRLPGVNMFEQGHGKLDLLRAYQILSSYKPQASLSPGYIDLTECPYMWPYCSQPLYYGGMPTIVNVTILNGLGVTGRIVDKPEWQPYLPQNGDHIEVAFSYSSVLWPWSGYLAISISVTKKAASWEGIAQGHVMVTVASPAEVESKNGAEQTSTVKLPIKVKIIPAPPRSKRVLWDQYHNLRYPPGYFPRDNLRMKNDPLDWNGDHIHTNFRDMYQHLRSMGYFVEVLGSPFTCFDASQYGTLLLVDSEEEYFPEEVAKLRRDVDNGLSLIVFSDWYNTSVMRKVKFYDENTRQWWMPDTGGANIPALNELLSVWNMGFSDGLYEGDFTLANHDMYYASGCSIAKFPEDGIVITQTFKDQGLEVLKQETAVVENVPILGLYQIPAEGGGRIVLYGDSNCLDDSHRQKDCFWLLDALLQFTSYGVTPPSLSHSGDRQRPPSGAGLAPPERMEGNHLHRYSKVLEARLGGPEPRALPACPHLSWAKPQPLNETAPSNLWKHQKLLSIDLDKVVLPNFRSNRPQVRPLSPGESGAWDIPGGIMPGRYNQEVGQTIPVFAFLGAMVVLAFFVVQINKAKSRPKRRKPRVKRPQLMQQAHPPKTPSV
;
A
#
# COMPACT_ATOMS: atom_id res chain seq x y z
N MET A 1 35.76 38.43 -45.94
CA MET A 1 35.95 39.83 -46.39
C MET A 1 34.65 40.33 -46.99
N CYS A 2 34.03 41.34 -46.37
CA CYS A 2 33.24 42.41 -46.99
C CYS A 2 32.74 43.28 -45.83
N ALA A 3 33.31 44.47 -45.68
CA ALA A 3 33.01 45.38 -44.58
C ALA A 3 32.09 46.51 -45.04
N LEU A 4 31.34 47.10 -44.10
CA LEU A 4 30.72 48.44 -44.07
C LEU A 4 29.57 48.37 -43.03
N ARG A 5 29.31 49.36 -42.16
CA ARG A 5 30.14 50.43 -41.57
C ARG A 5 29.40 50.87 -40.29
N ALA A 6 30.09 51.28 -39.22
CA ALA A 6 29.43 51.73 -38.00
C ALA A 6 28.71 53.08 -38.20
N GLY A 7 27.59 53.28 -37.50
CA GLY A 7 26.84 54.54 -37.44
C GLY A 7 26.01 54.62 -36.17
N SER A 8 26.45 55.45 -35.21
CA SER A 8 25.81 55.64 -33.90
C SER A 8 24.69 56.68 -33.95
N GLY A 9 23.54 56.40 -33.34
CA GLY A 9 22.47 57.38 -33.11
C GLY A 9 21.48 56.87 -32.06
N ALA A 10 21.31 57.63 -30.97
CA ALA A 10 20.42 57.23 -29.87
C ALA A 10 18.93 57.45 -30.24
N GLY A 11 18.09 56.47 -29.93
CA GLY A 11 16.63 56.54 -30.14
C GLY A 11 15.91 55.58 -29.20
N SER A 12 14.93 56.11 -28.47
CA SER A 12 14.15 55.46 -27.39
C SER A 12 13.62 54.06 -27.73
N PRO A 13 13.67 53.07 -26.81
CA PRO A 13 13.07 51.77 -27.04
C PRO A 13 11.54 51.84 -27.03
N LEU A 14 10.90 51.38 -28.11
CA LEU A 14 9.46 51.18 -28.14
C LEU A 14 9.04 50.12 -27.11
N VAL A 15 8.14 50.49 -26.20
CA VAL A 15 7.50 49.54 -25.27
C VAL A 15 6.41 48.77 -26.02
N LEU A 16 6.77 47.60 -26.55
CA LEU A 16 5.79 46.60 -27.00
C LEU A 16 5.10 45.98 -25.78
N ARG A 17 3.86 46.39 -25.50
CA ARG A 17 3.00 45.75 -24.50
C ARG A 17 2.59 44.35 -24.94
N GLY A 18 3.28 43.32 -24.42
CA GLY A 18 2.78 41.95 -24.43
C GLY A 18 1.57 41.78 -23.50
N PRO A 19 0.69 40.77 -23.74
CA PRO A 19 -0.42 40.47 -22.84
C PRO A 19 0.10 39.92 -21.50
N ARG A 20 -0.65 40.20 -20.42
CA ARG A 20 -0.23 39.96 -19.02
C ARG A 20 0.00 38.46 -18.74
N GLY A 21 1.25 38.10 -18.50
CA GLY A 21 1.71 36.73 -18.21
C GLY A 21 1.85 36.42 -16.71
N ASP A 22 0.92 36.86 -15.87
CA ASP A 22 1.04 36.75 -14.40
C ASP A 22 0.89 35.31 -13.87
N GLY A 23 0.37 34.37 -14.68
CA GLY A 23 0.20 32.96 -14.30
C GLY A 23 1.46 32.11 -14.44
N PHE A 24 2.22 32.31 -15.53
CA PHE A 24 3.41 31.50 -15.87
C PHE A 24 4.51 31.63 -14.82
N TYR A 25 4.85 32.87 -14.48
CA TYR A 25 5.84 33.14 -13.43
C TYR A 25 5.36 32.64 -12.08
N ARG A 26 4.09 32.86 -11.72
CA ARG A 26 3.60 32.58 -10.38
C ARG A 26 3.69 31.09 -10.02
N GLN A 27 3.17 30.19 -10.86
CA GLN A 27 3.22 28.75 -10.56
C GLN A 27 4.65 28.20 -10.59
N LYS A 28 5.52 28.63 -11.53
CA LYS A 28 6.93 28.18 -11.56
C LYS A 28 7.79 28.81 -10.45
N SER A 29 7.48 30.03 -9.99
CA SER A 29 8.14 30.69 -8.85
C SER A 29 7.67 30.14 -7.50
N GLU A 30 6.37 29.81 -7.36
CA GLU A 30 5.83 29.08 -6.20
C GLU A 30 6.41 27.66 -6.16
N MET A 31 6.69 27.06 -7.32
CA MET A 31 7.48 25.83 -7.46
C MET A 31 9.00 25.99 -7.21
N LYS A 32 9.48 27.21 -6.91
CA LYS A 32 10.91 27.57 -6.73
C LYS A 32 11.83 27.18 -7.89
N ILE A 33 11.29 27.02 -9.11
CA ILE A 33 12.08 26.82 -10.33
C ILE A 33 12.72 28.16 -10.67
N SER A 34 14.05 28.28 -10.54
CA SER A 34 14.77 29.55 -10.74
C SER A 34 14.52 30.13 -12.15
N ALA A 35 14.49 31.46 -12.23
CA ALA A 35 14.36 32.17 -13.51
C ALA A 35 15.45 31.76 -14.52
N ASP A 36 16.66 31.39 -14.07
CA ASP A 36 17.74 30.92 -14.95
C ASP A 36 17.51 29.50 -15.48
N VAL A 37 16.80 28.65 -14.73
CA VAL A 37 16.31 27.35 -15.22
C VAL A 37 15.25 27.59 -16.27
N ILE A 38 14.33 28.53 -16.02
CA ILE A 38 13.33 28.92 -17.00
C ILE A 38 14.02 29.46 -18.28
N VAL A 39 15.05 30.31 -18.20
CA VAL A 39 15.79 30.79 -19.38
C VAL A 39 16.54 29.67 -20.10
N THR A 40 17.22 28.78 -19.37
CA THR A 40 17.98 27.67 -19.98
C THR A 40 17.07 26.67 -20.68
N PHE A 41 15.92 26.33 -20.09
CA PHE A 41 14.92 25.42 -20.68
C PHE A 41 13.93 26.13 -21.63
N LEU A 42 13.85 27.46 -21.67
CA LEU A 42 13.14 28.20 -22.73
C LEU A 42 13.94 28.23 -24.05
N LEU A 43 15.26 28.07 -23.97
CA LEU A 43 16.19 28.06 -25.12
C LEU A 43 16.48 26.64 -25.65
N LEU A 44 15.99 25.59 -24.99
CA LEU A 44 16.18 24.18 -25.36
C LEU A 44 14.83 23.49 -25.61
N GLU A 45 14.85 22.34 -26.30
CA GLU A 45 13.65 21.65 -26.78
C GLU A 45 12.68 21.28 -25.65
N GLN A 46 11.47 21.88 -25.66
CA GLN A 46 10.47 21.78 -24.59
C GLN A 46 9.65 20.48 -24.65
N GLY A 47 10.34 19.34 -24.69
CA GLY A 47 9.76 18.00 -24.85
C GLY A 47 9.70 17.48 -26.29
N ALA A 48 10.29 18.18 -27.26
CA ALA A 48 10.25 17.74 -28.66
C ALA A 48 10.85 16.33 -28.84
N ASN A 49 10.30 15.58 -29.79
CA ASN A 49 10.71 14.20 -30.10
C ASN A 49 10.59 13.20 -28.92
N VAL A 50 9.81 13.50 -27.88
CA VAL A 50 9.49 12.58 -26.77
C VAL A 50 8.01 12.22 -26.81
N ARG A 51 7.69 10.92 -26.81
CA ARG A 51 6.32 10.42 -26.79
C ARG A 51 5.91 10.08 -25.36
N VAL A 52 4.80 10.67 -24.93
CA VAL A 52 4.26 10.50 -23.58
C VAL A 52 2.89 9.86 -23.65
N ALA A 53 2.73 8.71 -23.00
CA ALA A 53 1.42 8.08 -22.81
C ALA A 53 0.76 8.53 -21.51
N VAL A 54 -0.55 8.80 -21.59
CA VAL A 54 -1.40 9.13 -20.44
C VAL A 54 -2.58 8.16 -20.44
N PHE A 55 -2.64 7.33 -19.38
CA PHE A 55 -3.68 6.31 -19.17
C PHE A 55 -4.74 6.89 -18.23
N ASP A 56 -5.93 7.22 -18.73
CA ASP A 56 -6.91 8.02 -17.98
C ASP A 56 -8.34 8.00 -18.58
N THR A 57 -9.16 9.01 -18.25
CA THR A 57 -10.49 9.29 -18.82
C THR A 57 -10.47 9.93 -20.23
N GLY A 58 -9.35 9.91 -20.95
CA GLY A 58 -9.26 10.44 -22.31
C GLY A 58 -8.99 11.96 -22.40
N LEU A 59 -9.19 12.54 -23.59
CA LEU A 59 -8.90 13.96 -23.89
C LEU A 59 -9.69 14.41 -25.12
N SER A 60 -10.20 15.66 -25.13
CA SER A 60 -10.87 16.20 -26.32
C SER A 60 -9.89 16.64 -27.42
N GLU A 61 -10.20 16.28 -28.66
CA GLU A 61 -9.36 16.50 -29.86
C GLU A 61 -9.01 17.96 -30.11
N LYS A 62 -9.99 18.84 -29.88
CA LYS A 62 -9.93 20.27 -30.21
C LYS A 62 -9.69 21.12 -28.97
N HIS A 63 -9.13 20.52 -27.91
CA HIS A 63 -8.93 21.18 -26.64
C HIS A 63 -7.84 22.28 -26.77
N PRO A 64 -8.14 23.55 -26.45
CA PRO A 64 -7.32 24.70 -26.87
C PRO A 64 -5.93 24.78 -26.22
N HIS A 65 -5.66 23.96 -25.21
CA HIS A 65 -4.40 23.92 -24.48
C HIS A 65 -3.37 22.97 -25.06
N PHE A 66 -3.70 22.11 -26.03
CA PHE A 66 -2.80 21.08 -26.53
C PHE A 66 -2.43 21.29 -28.00
N LYS A 67 -1.14 21.09 -28.32
CA LYS A 67 -0.56 21.30 -29.65
C LYS A 67 -0.39 20.00 -30.44
N ASN A 68 0.05 18.94 -29.77
CA ASN A 68 0.67 17.78 -30.39
C ASN A 68 0.08 16.45 -29.87
N VAL A 69 -1.26 16.36 -29.87
CA VAL A 69 -1.97 15.09 -29.60
C VAL A 69 -1.88 14.23 -30.86
N LYS A 70 -1.06 13.17 -30.81
CA LYS A 70 -0.90 12.25 -31.95
C LYS A 70 -2.01 11.23 -32.03
N GLU A 71 -2.46 10.77 -30.87
CA GLU A 71 -3.27 9.56 -30.79
C GLU A 71 -4.22 9.61 -29.59
N ARG A 72 -5.43 9.10 -29.82
CA ARG A 72 -6.44 8.87 -28.78
C ARG A 72 -7.11 7.54 -29.05
N THR A 73 -7.00 6.60 -28.12
CA THR A 73 -7.54 5.23 -28.26
C THR A 73 -8.43 4.91 -27.07
N ASN A 74 -9.49 4.12 -27.26
CA ASN A 74 -10.45 3.76 -26.21
C ASN A 74 -10.62 2.25 -26.09
N TRP A 75 -10.43 1.71 -24.89
CA TRP A 75 -10.72 0.31 -24.54
C TRP A 75 -12.04 0.15 -23.79
N THR A 76 -12.66 1.24 -23.31
CA THR A 76 -13.77 1.20 -22.36
C THR A 76 -15.15 0.90 -22.98
N ASN A 77 -15.20 0.51 -24.25
CA ASN A 77 -16.40 0.32 -25.09
C ASN A 77 -17.37 1.53 -25.16
N GLU A 78 -17.02 2.68 -24.60
CA GLU A 78 -17.82 3.89 -24.71
C GLU A 78 -17.68 4.57 -26.08
N ARG A 79 -18.75 5.22 -26.53
CA ARG A 79 -18.81 5.93 -27.83
C ARG A 79 -18.05 7.27 -27.87
N THR A 80 -17.21 7.56 -26.88
CA THR A 80 -16.49 8.84 -26.75
C THR A 80 -15.02 8.64 -26.39
N LEU A 81 -14.15 9.42 -27.06
CA LEU A 81 -12.74 9.65 -26.69
C LEU A 81 -12.58 10.95 -25.87
N ASP A 82 -13.60 11.80 -25.88
CA ASP A 82 -13.62 13.07 -25.16
C ASP A 82 -13.90 12.82 -23.67
N ASP A 83 -13.03 13.40 -22.84
CA ASP A 83 -13.15 13.46 -21.39
C ASP A 83 -14.39 14.28 -20.97
N GLY A 84 -15.15 13.78 -20.00
CA GLY A 84 -16.25 14.52 -19.37
C GLY A 84 -17.51 14.80 -20.21
N ARG A 85 -17.71 14.16 -21.37
CA ARG A 85 -19.02 14.18 -22.08
C ARG A 85 -19.93 13.06 -21.59
N TRP A 86 -21.08 13.43 -21.03
CA TRP A 86 -22.21 12.50 -20.92
C TRP A 86 -22.71 12.11 -22.33
N PRO A 87 -23.09 10.84 -22.59
CA PRO A 87 -23.74 10.49 -23.84
C PRO A 87 -25.08 11.22 -23.92
N VAL A 88 -25.15 12.23 -24.79
CA VAL A 88 -26.42 12.85 -25.16
C VAL A 88 -27.22 11.79 -25.92
N PRO A 89 -28.46 11.44 -25.50
CA PRO A 89 -29.33 10.62 -26.32
C PRO A 89 -29.58 11.37 -27.63
N GLY A 90 -29.14 10.79 -28.76
CA GLY A 90 -29.35 11.39 -30.07
C GLY A 90 -30.85 11.58 -30.35
N PRO A 91 -31.26 12.63 -31.10
CA PRO A 91 -32.66 12.93 -31.37
C PRO A 91 -33.28 12.00 -32.44
N GLU A 92 -33.12 10.70 -32.29
CA GLU A 92 -33.80 9.65 -33.08
C GLU A 92 -34.49 8.64 -32.15
N GLY A 93 -35.18 9.19 -31.14
CA GLY A 93 -36.09 8.48 -30.23
C GLY A 93 -37.55 8.55 -30.68
N LEU A 94 -37.84 8.36 -31.97
CA LEU A 94 -39.19 8.36 -32.52
C LEU A 94 -39.47 7.04 -33.24
N PHE A 95 -40.38 6.26 -32.67
CA PHE A 95 -40.82 4.98 -33.24
C PHE A 95 -41.43 5.18 -34.63
N SER A 96 -40.84 4.57 -35.65
CA SER A 96 -41.56 4.18 -36.87
C SER A 96 -41.43 2.67 -37.09
N GLY A 97 -42.41 1.92 -36.61
CA GLY A 97 -42.51 0.50 -36.92
C GLY A 97 -42.94 0.29 -38.38
N ARG A 98 -42.00 -0.14 -39.23
CA ARG A 98 -42.27 -0.87 -40.48
C ARG A 98 -41.24 -1.98 -40.62
N GLY A 99 -41.69 -3.18 -41.01
CA GLY A 99 -40.90 -4.40 -40.89
C GLY A 99 -40.06 -4.78 -42.12
N GLY A 100 -38.89 -5.36 -41.84
CA GLY A 100 -38.12 -6.25 -42.72
C GLY A 100 -37.16 -5.58 -43.72
N PRO A 101 -36.17 -6.33 -44.26
CA PRO A 101 -35.59 -7.60 -43.79
C PRO A 101 -34.12 -7.45 -43.32
N CYS A 102 -33.60 -8.41 -42.56
CA CYS A 102 -32.15 -8.51 -42.29
C CYS A 102 -31.39 -8.84 -43.58
N VAL A 103 -30.54 -7.93 -44.06
CA VAL A 103 -29.59 -8.20 -45.14
C VAL A 103 -28.20 -8.40 -44.52
N LEU A 104 -27.81 -9.67 -44.37
CA LEU A 104 -26.41 -10.06 -44.20
C LEU A 104 -25.65 -9.66 -45.48
N ARG A 105 -24.78 -8.66 -45.41
CA ARG A 105 -23.74 -8.47 -46.43
C ARG A 105 -22.46 -9.17 -46.00
N SER A 106 -22.26 -10.34 -46.59
CA SER A 106 -20.96 -10.97 -46.69
C SER A 106 -19.98 -10.05 -47.45
N SER A 107 -18.75 -9.96 -46.95
CA SER A 107 -17.59 -9.71 -47.80
C SER A 107 -16.55 -10.76 -47.47
N VAL A 108 -16.47 -11.76 -48.35
CA VAL A 108 -15.51 -12.85 -48.26
C VAL A 108 -14.20 -12.37 -48.88
N CYS A 109 -13.10 -12.47 -48.14
CA CYS A 109 -11.79 -12.73 -48.74
C CYS A 109 -11.22 -13.98 -48.07
N GLN A 110 -11.16 -15.06 -48.85
CA GLN A 110 -10.50 -16.29 -48.44
C GLN A 110 -8.99 -16.09 -48.49
N LEU A 111 -8.29 -16.44 -47.42
CA LEU A 111 -7.03 -17.18 -47.52
C LEU A 111 -7.06 -18.32 -46.49
N ARG A 112 -6.48 -19.48 -46.86
CA ARG A 112 -6.75 -20.79 -46.24
C ARG A 112 -5.62 -21.22 -45.30
N GLY A 113 -5.95 -21.95 -44.24
CA GLY A 113 -4.98 -22.73 -43.44
C GLY A 113 -5.34 -22.76 -41.95
N PRO A 114 -5.45 -23.93 -41.28
CA PRO A 114 -6.11 -23.99 -39.98
C PRO A 114 -5.17 -23.88 -38.77
N CYS A 115 -5.55 -23.07 -37.79
CA CYS A 115 -5.23 -23.33 -36.38
C CYS A 115 -6.30 -24.26 -35.78
N PRO A 116 -5.94 -25.39 -35.14
CA PRO A 116 -6.85 -26.14 -34.31
C PRO A 116 -6.85 -25.66 -32.85
N VAL A 117 -8.02 -25.69 -32.22
CA VAL A 117 -8.26 -25.34 -30.82
C VAL A 117 -7.79 -26.45 -29.87
N CYS A 118 -7.39 -26.06 -28.65
CA CYS A 118 -6.98 -26.97 -27.58
C CYS A 118 -8.07 -27.97 -27.16
N ARG A 119 -7.67 -29.22 -26.86
CA ARG A 119 -8.31 -30.04 -25.82
C ARG A 119 -7.30 -31.00 -25.17
N TRP A 120 -7.49 -31.24 -23.87
CA TRP A 120 -6.60 -31.98 -22.98
C TRP A 120 -6.49 -33.48 -23.27
N LEU A 121 -5.33 -34.09 -22.94
CA LEU A 121 -5.26 -35.32 -22.11
C LEU A 121 -3.80 -35.67 -21.70
N ASN A 122 -3.67 -36.44 -20.63
CA ASN A 122 -2.41 -36.91 -20.03
C ASN A 122 -1.67 -37.95 -20.90
N GLY A 123 -0.34 -38.04 -20.76
CA GLY A 123 0.42 -39.28 -21.05
C GLY A 123 1.83 -39.09 -21.64
N LEU A 124 2.84 -39.68 -20.99
CA LEU A 124 4.17 -39.87 -21.58
C LEU A 124 4.12 -40.83 -22.79
N CYS A 125 4.94 -40.56 -23.82
CA CYS A 125 6.01 -41.50 -24.18
C CYS A 125 7.04 -40.90 -25.16
N ILE A 126 8.26 -41.44 -25.11
CA ILE A 126 9.42 -41.05 -25.94
C ILE A 126 9.38 -41.84 -27.27
N ALA A 127 9.74 -41.20 -28.37
CA ALA A 127 10.23 -41.90 -29.57
C ALA A 127 11.29 -41.04 -30.30
N LEU A 128 12.51 -41.58 -30.40
CA LEU A 128 13.60 -40.99 -31.19
C LEU A 128 13.35 -41.21 -32.69
N THR A 129 13.86 -40.29 -33.51
CA THR A 129 14.26 -40.62 -34.90
C THR A 129 15.72 -40.22 -35.13
N HIS A 130 16.45 -41.15 -35.75
CA HIS A 130 17.87 -41.02 -36.05
C HIS A 130 18.15 -39.94 -37.12
N THR A 131 19.24 -39.20 -36.95
CA THR A 131 20.34 -39.19 -37.95
C THR A 131 21.68 -38.95 -37.25
N ALA A 132 22.62 -39.87 -37.46
CA ALA A 132 24.06 -39.67 -37.26
C ALA A 132 24.72 -39.75 -38.66
N PRO A 133 25.95 -39.24 -38.87
CA PRO A 133 27.16 -39.94 -38.37
C PRO A 133 28.29 -38.99 -37.87
N GLY A 134 29.29 -39.52 -37.15
CA GLY A 134 30.45 -38.68 -36.76
C GLY A 134 31.48 -39.22 -35.76
N SER A 135 31.78 -40.52 -35.75
CA SER A 135 33.09 -41.11 -35.36
C SER A 135 33.98 -40.46 -34.27
N LEU A 136 34.13 -41.09 -33.09
CA LEU A 136 35.38 -41.67 -32.54
C LEU A 136 35.28 -42.06 -31.04
N VAL A 137 36.20 -42.92 -30.60
CA VAL A 137 36.15 -43.91 -29.48
C VAL A 137 37.59 -44.03 -28.92
N PRO A 138 37.90 -44.43 -27.66
CA PRO A 138 37.17 -44.44 -26.36
C PRO A 138 38.11 -44.09 -25.15
N LEU A 139 37.89 -44.74 -23.98
CA LEU A 139 38.71 -44.89 -22.74
C LEU A 139 38.43 -43.87 -21.60
N GLY A 140 38.31 -44.27 -20.32
CA GLY A 140 38.23 -45.62 -19.73
C GLY A 140 38.35 -45.65 -18.18
N GLY A 141 37.84 -46.70 -17.52
CA GLY A 141 38.05 -47.03 -16.08
C GLY A 141 37.25 -46.22 -15.05
N SER A 142 36.84 -46.74 -13.88
CA SER A 142 37.00 -48.10 -13.30
C SER A 142 36.01 -48.39 -12.15
N PHE A 143 35.68 -49.69 -11.98
CA PHE A 143 34.86 -50.38 -10.95
C PHE A 143 35.49 -50.35 -9.52
N PRO A 144 34.85 -50.79 -8.38
CA PRO A 144 34.15 -52.10 -8.25
C PRO A 144 32.97 -52.37 -7.24
N TRP A 145 32.12 -53.36 -7.60
CA TRP A 145 31.56 -54.54 -6.85
C TRP A 145 30.97 -54.38 -5.42
N CYS A 146 29.91 -55.07 -4.93
CA CYS A 146 29.38 -56.46 -5.07
C CYS A 146 27.85 -56.52 -4.75
N LEU A 147 26.95 -57.25 -5.46
CA LEU A 147 26.48 -58.66 -5.27
C LEU A 147 25.84 -58.97 -3.89
N ARG A 148 24.68 -59.65 -3.68
CA ARG A 148 23.70 -60.52 -4.43
C ARG A 148 22.26 -60.22 -3.89
N GLY A 149 21.09 -60.67 -4.39
CA GLY A 149 20.57 -61.58 -5.44
C GLY A 149 19.13 -62.04 -5.03
N GLY A 150 18.22 -62.61 -5.84
CA GLY A 150 18.15 -62.80 -7.29
C GLY A 150 16.90 -63.63 -7.74
N ARG A 151 16.43 -63.36 -8.99
CA ARG A 151 15.59 -64.18 -9.92
C ARG A 151 14.09 -64.47 -9.60
N GLU A 152 13.09 -64.24 -10.50
CA GLU A 152 12.80 -64.69 -11.91
C GLU A 152 11.99 -66.03 -11.90
N VAL A 153 10.86 -66.26 -12.59
CA VAL A 153 10.66 -66.49 -14.05
C VAL A 153 9.14 -66.70 -14.40
N SER A 154 8.59 -65.98 -15.41
CA SER A 154 7.57 -66.37 -16.46
C SER A 154 6.23 -67.12 -16.14
N GLN A 155 5.20 -67.27 -17.00
CA GLN A 155 4.85 -66.78 -18.37
C GLN A 155 3.33 -67.02 -18.66
N ARG A 156 2.72 -66.22 -19.56
CA ARG A 156 1.70 -66.51 -20.63
C ARG A 156 0.60 -67.60 -20.40
N ARG A 157 -0.65 -67.48 -20.91
CA ARG A 157 -1.03 -67.06 -22.29
C ARG A 157 -2.54 -66.80 -22.50
N GLU A 158 -2.83 -65.83 -23.38
CA GLU A 158 -3.96 -65.60 -24.33
C GLU A 158 -5.33 -66.32 -24.23
N GLY A 159 -6.42 -65.55 -24.48
CA GLY A 159 -7.75 -66.06 -24.88
C GLY A 159 -8.82 -64.97 -24.97
N CYS A 160 -9.49 -64.81 -26.13
CA CYS A 160 -10.55 -63.80 -26.35
C CYS A 160 -11.88 -64.41 -26.85
N LEU A 161 -12.98 -63.73 -26.49
CA LEU A 161 -14.34 -63.77 -27.07
C LEU A 161 -15.24 -65.01 -26.87
N GLY A 162 -16.39 -64.80 -26.19
CA GLY A 162 -17.67 -65.40 -26.61
C GLY A 162 -18.70 -65.82 -25.55
N VAL A 163 -19.94 -65.30 -25.71
CA VAL A 163 -21.25 -65.88 -25.29
C VAL A 163 -21.77 -65.62 -23.85
N VAL A 164 -23.11 -65.68 -23.69
CA VAL A 164 -23.98 -65.10 -22.63
C VAL A 164 -24.59 -66.19 -21.68
N PRO A 165 -25.58 -65.93 -20.78
CA PRO A 165 -25.53 -66.13 -19.31
C PRO A 165 -26.22 -67.43 -18.78
N PRO A 166 -26.37 -67.66 -17.45
CA PRO A 166 -27.70 -67.39 -16.81
C PRO A 166 -27.81 -67.15 -15.26
N ALA A 167 -28.80 -66.32 -14.88
CA ALA A 167 -29.83 -66.38 -13.80
C ALA A 167 -29.68 -67.03 -12.39
N ARG A 168 -30.12 -66.27 -11.33
CA ARG A 168 -31.14 -66.55 -10.24
C ARG A 168 -30.89 -65.65 -9.01
N GLY A 169 -31.86 -65.07 -8.25
CA GLY A 169 -33.31 -64.84 -8.41
C GLY A 169 -34.07 -64.56 -7.08
N ARG A 170 -35.12 -63.69 -7.12
CA ARG A 170 -36.19 -63.39 -6.10
C ARG A 170 -35.87 -62.34 -4.99
N VAL A 171 -36.81 -61.49 -4.50
CA VAL A 171 -38.24 -61.16 -4.83
C VAL A 171 -38.62 -59.76 -4.24
N GLY A 172 -39.56 -59.02 -4.86
CA GLY A 172 -40.28 -57.90 -4.20
C GLY A 172 -40.73 -56.74 -5.11
N ALA A 173 -42.04 -56.59 -5.35
CA ALA A 173 -42.72 -55.55 -6.15
C ALA A 173 -44.04 -55.13 -5.41
N PRO A 174 -44.96 -54.22 -5.86
CA PRO A 174 -45.09 -53.61 -7.21
C PRO A 174 -45.60 -52.12 -7.32
N SER A 175 -45.55 -51.57 -8.57
CA SER A 175 -46.54 -50.75 -9.36
C SER A 175 -47.35 -49.57 -8.72
N GLU A 176 -47.79 -48.46 -9.37
CA GLU A 176 -47.94 -47.93 -10.77
C GLU A 176 -47.70 -46.37 -10.78
N GLY A 177 -47.73 -45.57 -11.87
CA GLY A 177 -47.77 -45.85 -13.34
C GLY A 177 -48.42 -44.74 -14.24
N ASN A 178 -47.86 -44.56 -15.45
CA ASN A 178 -48.50 -44.13 -16.74
C ASN A 178 -48.70 -42.62 -17.16
N ARG A 179 -48.53 -42.38 -18.49
CA ARG A 179 -48.79 -41.17 -19.34
C ARG A 179 -47.87 -39.93 -19.13
N GLY A 180 -47.60 -39.06 -20.11
CA GLY A 180 -47.99 -38.99 -21.54
C GLY A 180 -47.32 -37.78 -22.27
N ALA A 181 -47.34 -37.78 -23.61
CA ALA A 181 -46.48 -36.94 -24.47
C ALA A 181 -46.87 -35.46 -24.68
N ALA A 182 -45.88 -34.68 -25.17
CA ALA A 182 -45.96 -33.50 -26.06
C ALA A 182 -46.60 -32.18 -25.55
N GLY A 183 -46.13 -31.05 -26.10
CA GLY A 183 -46.80 -29.75 -25.99
C GLY A 183 -45.88 -28.54 -25.93
N SER A 184 -45.86 -27.74 -27.00
CA SER A 184 -45.18 -26.45 -27.07
C SER A 184 -46.03 -25.27 -26.58
N LEU A 185 -45.36 -24.17 -26.23
CA LEU A 185 -45.82 -22.76 -26.39
C LEU A 185 -46.67 -22.11 -25.27
N CYS A 186 -46.02 -21.17 -24.57
CA CYS A 186 -46.47 -19.82 -24.18
C CYS A 186 -47.93 -19.56 -23.76
N LEU A 187 -48.12 -18.95 -22.58
CA LEU A 187 -49.10 -17.87 -22.43
C LEU A 187 -48.73 -16.86 -21.33
N ARG A 188 -48.80 -15.57 -21.68
CA ARG A 188 -48.80 -14.40 -20.78
C ARG A 188 -50.08 -14.32 -19.95
N LEU A 189 -49.99 -13.65 -18.79
CA LEU A 189 -50.94 -12.67 -18.21
C LEU A 189 -50.23 -12.09 -16.96
N GLY A 190 -50.35 -10.83 -16.55
CA GLY A 190 -51.04 -9.65 -17.10
C GLY A 190 -50.51 -8.38 -16.41
N GLU A 191 -50.90 -7.19 -16.89
CA GLU A 191 -50.28 -5.91 -16.51
C GLU A 191 -50.92 -5.19 -15.30
N SER A 192 -50.22 -4.13 -14.85
CA SER A 192 -50.70 -2.98 -14.05
C SER A 192 -50.79 -3.13 -12.52
N GLY A 193 -50.03 -2.30 -11.80
CA GLY A 193 -49.95 -2.32 -10.32
C GLY A 193 -49.02 -1.24 -9.76
N ARG A 194 -49.52 0.01 -9.74
CA ARG A 194 -48.79 1.22 -9.29
C ARG A 194 -48.39 1.13 -7.80
N TRP A 195 -47.09 0.98 -7.49
CA TRP A 195 -46.54 1.20 -6.15
C TRP A 195 -45.50 2.32 -6.11
N ARG A 196 -45.61 3.19 -5.10
CA ARG A 196 -44.64 4.25 -4.78
C ARG A 196 -43.83 3.84 -3.54
N HIS A 197 -42.53 4.11 -3.61
CA HIS A 197 -41.58 4.23 -2.50
C HIS A 197 -41.18 2.98 -1.69
N CYS A 198 -39.99 3.12 -1.08
CA CYS A 198 -39.37 2.26 -0.08
C CYS A 198 -38.89 0.87 -0.53
N PHE A 199 -37.90 0.87 -1.44
CA PHE A 199 -36.75 -0.03 -1.28
C PHE A 199 -35.47 0.82 -1.19
N GLY A 200 -34.84 0.78 -0.03
CA GLY A 200 -33.52 1.38 0.18
C GLY A 200 -32.46 0.50 -0.45
N VAL A 201 -32.17 0.73 -1.73
CA VAL A 201 -30.97 0.18 -2.37
C VAL A 201 -29.77 0.85 -1.71
N LEU A 202 -29.12 0.14 -0.79
CA LEU A 202 -27.82 0.51 -0.26
C LEU A 202 -26.86 0.71 -1.44
N ARG A 203 -26.27 1.91 -1.54
CA ARG A 203 -25.30 2.25 -2.59
C ARG A 203 -23.96 1.57 -2.31
N CYS A 204 -23.88 0.27 -2.55
CA CYS A 204 -22.63 -0.48 -2.59
C CYS A 204 -21.89 -0.22 -3.93
N SER A 205 -21.66 1.05 -4.26
CA SER A 205 -21.18 1.50 -5.58
C SER A 205 -19.71 1.91 -5.60
N GLN A 206 -18.99 1.73 -4.50
CA GLN A 206 -17.58 2.13 -4.34
C GLN A 206 -16.62 0.93 -4.19
N LEU A 207 -17.14 -0.29 -4.25
CA LEU A 207 -16.39 -1.56 -4.16
C LEU A 207 -16.47 -2.40 -5.45
N LEU A 208 -17.02 -1.82 -6.53
CA LEU A 208 -17.38 -2.54 -7.78
C LEU A 208 -16.49 -2.19 -8.97
N HIS A 209 -15.29 -1.68 -8.73
CA HIS A 209 -14.31 -1.38 -9.76
C HIS A 209 -13.04 -2.15 -9.42
N ASP A 210 -12.33 -2.68 -10.43
CA ASP A 210 -11.05 -3.35 -10.24
C ASP A 210 -10.11 -2.50 -9.38
N PHE A 211 -9.09 -3.15 -8.82
CA PHE A 211 -8.04 -2.73 -7.87
C PHE A 211 -7.35 -1.36 -8.07
N PHE A 212 -7.80 -0.51 -8.99
CA PHE A 212 -7.36 0.85 -9.28
C PHE A 212 -8.40 1.88 -8.83
N SER A 213 -8.23 2.43 -7.63
CA SER A 213 -9.10 3.49 -7.12
C SER A 213 -8.79 4.85 -7.76
N PHE A 214 -9.86 5.59 -8.06
CA PHE A 214 -9.80 6.86 -8.77
C PHE A 214 -9.93 8.04 -7.80
N TRP A 215 -8.83 8.78 -7.61
CA TRP A 215 -8.68 9.72 -6.49
C TRP A 215 -8.83 11.21 -6.86
N ALA A 216 -9.71 11.51 -7.81
CA ALA A 216 -10.08 12.88 -8.17
C ALA A 216 -11.54 12.94 -8.63
N THR A 217 -12.07 14.13 -8.91
CA THR A 217 -13.42 14.24 -9.47
C THR A 217 -13.44 13.73 -10.93
N GLY A 218 -14.18 12.64 -11.19
CA GLY A 218 -14.20 11.86 -12.45
C GLY A 218 -14.66 12.54 -13.74
N LEU A 219 -14.65 13.88 -13.78
CA LEU A 219 -14.87 14.66 -14.99
C LEU A 219 -13.63 15.52 -15.22
N GLY A 220 -12.89 15.24 -16.31
CA GLY A 220 -11.77 16.06 -16.74
C GLY A 220 -10.37 15.63 -16.29
N HIS A 221 -10.23 14.46 -15.68
CA HIS A 221 -8.99 14.06 -15.03
C HIS A 221 -7.86 13.86 -16.04
N GLY A 222 -8.07 13.07 -17.09
CA GLY A 222 -7.13 12.92 -18.20
C GLY A 222 -6.76 14.26 -18.85
N THR A 223 -7.73 15.16 -19.01
CA THR A 223 -7.47 16.53 -19.50
C THR A 223 -6.55 17.33 -18.58
N PHE A 224 -6.73 17.19 -17.26
CA PHE A 224 -5.90 17.87 -16.26
C PHE A 224 -4.49 17.27 -16.20
N VAL A 225 -4.39 15.94 -16.15
CA VAL A 225 -3.13 15.17 -16.09
C VAL A 225 -2.27 15.46 -17.33
N ALA A 226 -2.84 15.31 -18.53
CA ALA A 226 -2.17 15.71 -19.78
C ALA A 226 -1.81 17.21 -19.77
N GLY A 227 -2.65 18.05 -19.17
CA GLY A 227 -2.46 19.49 -19.04
C GLY A 227 -1.20 19.86 -18.25
N VAL A 228 -0.99 19.23 -17.09
CA VAL A 228 0.23 19.40 -16.27
C VAL A 228 1.48 18.99 -17.06
N ILE A 229 1.40 17.94 -17.87
CA ILE A 229 2.52 17.46 -18.69
C ILE A 229 2.82 18.44 -19.84
N ALA A 230 1.87 18.71 -20.74
CA ALA A 230 2.14 19.30 -22.07
C ALA A 230 1.17 20.42 -22.51
N SER A 231 0.51 21.11 -21.59
CA SER A 231 -0.31 22.30 -21.95
C SER A 231 0.56 23.46 -22.46
N MET A 232 0.15 24.08 -23.56
CA MET A 232 0.82 25.24 -24.19
C MET A 232 0.18 26.61 -23.88
N ARG A 233 -0.98 26.66 -23.19
CA ARG A 233 -1.73 27.90 -22.97
C ARG A 233 -2.36 27.95 -21.57
N GLU A 234 -2.45 29.17 -21.02
CA GLU A 234 -3.03 29.55 -19.72
C GLU A 234 -2.39 28.88 -18.49
N CYS A 235 -2.45 27.55 -18.41
CA CYS A 235 -1.85 26.71 -17.39
C CYS A 235 -0.75 25.91 -18.08
N GLN A 236 0.44 26.50 -18.23
CA GLN A 236 1.49 25.91 -19.05
C GLN A 236 2.13 24.70 -18.35
N GLY A 237 2.21 23.57 -19.07
CA GLY A 237 2.82 22.34 -18.60
C GLY A 237 4.36 22.41 -18.60
N PHE A 238 4.98 21.29 -18.26
CA PHE A 238 6.44 21.14 -18.25
C PHE A 238 7.04 20.99 -19.65
N ALA A 239 6.38 20.24 -20.54
CA ALA A 239 6.88 19.84 -21.86
C ALA A 239 5.85 20.06 -22.98
N PRO A 240 5.52 21.32 -23.37
CA PRO A 240 4.43 21.62 -24.30
C PRO A 240 4.60 21.15 -25.76
N ASP A 241 5.81 20.75 -26.17
CA ASP A 241 6.09 20.24 -27.52
C ASP A 241 6.08 18.69 -27.61
N ALA A 242 5.91 18.00 -26.48
CA ALA A 242 5.86 16.54 -26.41
C ALA A 242 4.70 15.92 -27.20
N GLU A 243 4.92 14.70 -27.70
CA GLU A 243 3.92 13.95 -28.46
C GLU A 243 2.98 13.20 -27.50
N LEU A 244 1.73 13.62 -27.39
CA LEU A 244 0.75 13.00 -26.48
C LEU A 244 0.04 11.82 -27.14
N HIS A 245 0.13 10.65 -26.51
CA HIS A 245 -0.69 9.47 -26.77
C HIS A 245 -1.66 9.27 -25.61
N ILE A 246 -2.97 9.44 -25.84
CA ILE A 246 -3.98 9.37 -24.78
C ILE A 246 -4.72 8.04 -24.87
N PHE A 247 -4.56 7.20 -23.86
CA PHE A 247 -5.19 5.89 -23.80
C PHE A 247 -6.31 5.92 -22.77
N ARG A 248 -7.56 5.85 -23.25
CA ARG A 248 -8.74 5.81 -22.41
C ARG A 248 -8.98 4.38 -21.91
N VAL A 249 -8.76 4.21 -20.62
CA VAL A 249 -8.91 2.95 -19.87
C VAL A 249 -9.91 3.07 -18.71
N PHE A 250 -10.44 4.26 -18.44
CA PHE A 250 -11.55 4.47 -17.50
C PHE A 250 -12.84 4.93 -18.21
N THR A 251 -13.94 4.28 -17.88
CA THR A 251 -15.29 4.77 -18.20
C THR A 251 -15.58 6.09 -17.46
N ASN A 252 -16.62 6.82 -17.88
CA ASN A 252 -17.08 8.01 -17.16
C ASN A 252 -17.70 7.67 -15.79
N ASN A 253 -18.02 6.39 -15.56
CA ASN A 253 -18.45 5.85 -14.27
C ASN A 253 -17.27 5.39 -13.40
N GLN A 254 -16.01 5.64 -13.80
CA GLN A 254 -14.78 5.21 -13.11
C GLN A 254 -14.55 3.69 -13.05
N VAL A 255 -15.34 2.88 -13.76
CA VAL A 255 -15.04 1.47 -14.05
C VAL A 255 -13.82 1.38 -14.96
N SER A 256 -12.91 0.48 -14.63
CA SER A 256 -11.74 0.02 -15.40
C SER A 256 -11.60 -1.49 -15.25
N TYR A 257 -10.84 -2.15 -16.12
CA TYR A 257 -10.48 -3.56 -15.99
C TYR A 257 -8.99 -3.80 -16.23
N THR A 258 -8.35 -4.73 -15.50
CA THR A 258 -6.94 -5.12 -15.75
C THR A 258 -6.68 -5.45 -17.23
N SER A 259 -7.59 -6.17 -17.89
CA SER A 259 -7.47 -6.50 -19.32
C SER A 259 -7.30 -5.29 -20.24
N TRP A 260 -7.92 -4.15 -19.93
CA TRP A 260 -7.77 -2.91 -20.71
C TRP A 260 -6.38 -2.29 -20.54
N PHE A 261 -5.78 -2.41 -19.35
CA PHE A 261 -4.38 -2.01 -19.13
C PHE A 261 -3.43 -2.90 -19.92
N LEU A 262 -3.61 -4.23 -19.90
CA LEU A 262 -2.73 -5.16 -20.61
C LEU A 262 -2.67 -4.85 -22.12
N ASP A 263 -3.83 -4.64 -22.75
CA ASP A 263 -3.90 -4.27 -24.17
C ASP A 263 -3.33 -2.88 -24.45
N ALA A 264 -3.60 -1.89 -23.58
CA ALA A 264 -3.07 -0.54 -23.74
C ALA A 264 -1.55 -0.47 -23.49
N PHE A 265 -0.99 -1.28 -22.60
CA PHE A 265 0.46 -1.43 -22.40
C PHE A 265 1.13 -2.10 -23.61
N ASN A 266 0.56 -3.18 -24.14
CA ASN A 266 1.01 -3.79 -25.39
C ASN A 266 1.05 -2.75 -26.54
N TYR A 267 0.03 -1.88 -26.60
CA TYR A 267 -0.04 -0.80 -27.59
C TYR A 267 1.00 0.30 -27.34
N ALA A 268 1.27 0.66 -26.07
CA ALA A 268 2.32 1.62 -25.71
C ALA A 268 3.71 1.15 -26.15
N ILE A 269 4.02 -0.14 -25.95
CA ILE A 269 5.26 -0.80 -26.40
C ILE A 269 5.35 -0.76 -27.93
N LEU A 270 4.27 -1.12 -28.64
CA LEU A 270 4.21 -1.07 -30.10
C LEU A 270 4.46 0.34 -30.67
N LYS A 271 3.98 1.38 -29.99
CA LYS A 271 4.22 2.79 -30.32
C LYS A 271 5.60 3.30 -29.88
N LYS A 272 6.34 2.49 -29.12
CA LYS A 272 7.64 2.81 -28.49
C LYS A 272 7.57 4.10 -27.68
N VAL A 273 6.54 4.25 -26.85
CA VAL A 273 6.37 5.39 -25.94
C VAL A 273 7.62 5.54 -25.07
N ASP A 274 8.09 6.78 -24.86
CA ASP A 274 9.30 7.05 -24.08
C ASP A 274 8.99 7.19 -22.57
N VAL A 275 7.86 7.83 -22.25
CA VAL A 275 7.41 8.08 -20.86
C VAL A 275 5.94 7.70 -20.69
N LEU A 276 5.58 6.98 -19.63
CA LEU A 276 4.20 6.62 -19.30
C LEU A 276 3.82 7.18 -17.93
N ASN A 277 2.77 8.00 -17.88
CA ASN A 277 2.17 8.47 -16.62
C ASN A 277 0.93 7.65 -16.28
N LEU A 278 0.93 7.05 -15.09
CA LEU A 278 -0.18 6.30 -14.52
C LEU A 278 -0.66 6.99 -13.22
N SER A 279 -1.62 7.90 -13.33
CA SER A 279 -2.15 8.70 -12.21
C SER A 279 -3.16 7.95 -11.33
N ILE A 280 -2.99 6.64 -11.19
CA ILE A 280 -3.92 5.69 -10.55
C ILE A 280 -3.15 4.61 -9.80
N GLY A 281 -3.86 3.83 -8.99
CA GLY A 281 -3.34 2.62 -8.35
C GLY A 281 -4.33 2.09 -7.32
N GLY A 282 -4.03 0.94 -6.73
CA GLY A 282 -4.68 0.50 -5.50
C GLY A 282 -4.00 -0.73 -4.87
N PRO A 283 -4.67 -1.41 -3.94
CA PRO A 283 -4.01 -2.25 -2.93
C PRO A 283 -3.50 -3.61 -3.42
N ASP A 284 -3.90 -4.08 -4.61
CA ASP A 284 -3.48 -5.40 -5.09
C ASP A 284 -2.14 -5.36 -5.84
N PHE A 285 -1.15 -6.01 -5.23
CA PHE A 285 0.18 -6.24 -5.79
C PHE A 285 0.41 -7.70 -6.24
N MET A 286 -0.59 -8.56 -6.08
CA MET A 286 -0.62 -9.97 -6.47
C MET A 286 -1.33 -10.23 -7.82
N ASP A 287 -1.87 -9.20 -8.50
CA ASP A 287 -2.24 -9.26 -9.93
C ASP A 287 -1.00 -9.47 -10.81
N HIS A 288 -0.48 -10.70 -10.82
CA HIS A 288 0.71 -11.09 -11.59
C HIS A 288 0.59 -10.72 -13.07
N PRO A 289 -0.55 -10.93 -13.78
CA PRO A 289 -0.72 -10.45 -15.16
C PRO A 289 -0.44 -8.95 -15.33
N PHE A 290 -0.90 -8.10 -14.40
CA PHE A 290 -0.62 -6.66 -14.42
C PHE A 290 0.85 -6.36 -14.11
N VAL A 291 1.39 -6.96 -13.05
CA VAL A 291 2.78 -6.75 -12.60
C VAL A 291 3.80 -7.19 -13.66
N ASP A 292 3.64 -8.39 -14.23
CA ASP A 292 4.48 -8.91 -15.32
C ASP A 292 4.47 -7.98 -16.52
N LYS A 293 3.31 -7.36 -16.83
CA LYS A 293 3.18 -6.40 -17.93
C LYS A 293 3.85 -5.05 -17.62
N VAL A 294 3.85 -4.60 -16.37
CA VAL A 294 4.63 -3.43 -15.92
C VAL A 294 6.13 -3.69 -16.05
N TRP A 295 6.60 -4.89 -15.70
CA TRP A 295 7.98 -5.31 -15.90
C TRP A 295 8.34 -5.40 -17.39
N GLU A 296 7.50 -6.01 -18.23
CA GLU A 296 7.70 -6.03 -19.70
C GLU A 296 7.76 -4.61 -20.30
N LEU A 297 6.90 -3.70 -19.85
CA LEU A 297 6.86 -2.32 -20.30
C LEU A 297 8.16 -1.56 -19.95
N THR A 298 8.63 -1.66 -18.70
CA THR A 298 9.90 -1.05 -18.31
C THR A 298 11.10 -1.72 -18.99
N ALA A 299 11.08 -3.04 -19.21
CA ALA A 299 12.09 -3.76 -19.98
C ALA A 299 12.21 -3.25 -21.44
N ASN A 300 11.10 -2.77 -22.03
CA ASN A 300 11.08 -2.10 -23.34
C ASN A 300 11.52 -0.62 -23.29
N ASN A 301 12.30 -0.23 -22.27
CA ASN A 301 12.86 1.10 -22.03
C ASN A 301 11.82 2.22 -21.82
N VAL A 302 10.58 1.89 -21.44
CA VAL A 302 9.54 2.88 -21.14
C VAL A 302 9.70 3.36 -19.70
N ILE A 303 9.88 4.67 -19.50
CA ILE A 303 10.00 5.25 -18.15
C ILE A 303 8.61 5.43 -17.54
N MET A 304 8.28 4.61 -16.55
CA MET A 304 6.97 4.61 -15.89
C MET A 304 6.97 5.47 -14.62
N VAL A 305 6.02 6.40 -14.54
CA VAL A 305 5.79 7.29 -13.39
C VAL A 305 4.37 7.04 -12.89
N SER A 306 4.22 6.77 -11.59
CA SER A 306 2.93 6.39 -10.99
C SER A 306 2.65 7.13 -9.67
N ALA A 307 1.38 7.40 -9.41
CA ALA A 307 0.91 8.02 -8.17
C ALA A 307 0.93 7.02 -7.00
N ILE A 308 1.46 7.39 -5.83
CA ILE A 308 1.64 6.45 -4.70
C ILE A 308 0.34 6.04 -3.98
N GLY A 309 -0.79 6.71 -4.23
CA GLY A 309 -2.07 6.51 -3.54
C GLY A 309 -2.55 7.75 -2.78
N ASN A 310 -3.82 7.77 -2.35
CA ASN A 310 -4.42 8.93 -1.67
C ASN A 310 -5.05 8.58 -0.31
N ASP A 311 -4.59 7.46 0.24
CA ASP A 311 -5.14 6.75 1.39
C ASP A 311 -4.39 7.12 2.69
N GLY A 312 -3.48 8.10 2.60
CA GLY A 312 -2.82 8.70 3.76
C GLY A 312 -3.79 9.48 4.68
N PRO A 313 -3.42 9.68 5.96
CA PRO A 313 -2.05 9.63 6.48
C PRO A 313 -1.65 8.29 7.13
N LEU A 314 -2.48 7.24 7.00
CA LEU A 314 -2.19 5.91 7.54
C LEU A 314 -0.97 5.28 6.83
N TYR A 315 -0.25 4.42 7.55
CA TYR A 315 0.93 3.72 7.04
C TYR A 315 0.55 2.35 6.47
N GLY A 316 1.31 1.87 5.49
CA GLY A 316 0.99 0.64 4.74
C GLY A 316 -0.02 0.88 3.61
N THR A 317 -0.22 2.13 3.22
CA THR A 317 -1.29 2.57 2.29
C THR A 317 -0.82 2.74 0.85
N LEU A 318 0.30 2.10 0.48
CA LEU A 318 0.92 2.26 -0.84
C LEU A 318 0.16 1.49 -1.91
N ASN A 319 -0.02 2.12 -3.07
CA ASN A 319 -0.80 1.56 -4.16
C ASN A 319 0.08 1.04 -5.32
N ASN A 320 -0.27 -0.12 -5.87
CA ASN A 320 0.33 -0.70 -7.06
C ASN A 320 -0.05 0.08 -8.33
N PRO A 321 0.86 0.29 -9.31
CA PRO A 321 2.26 -0.17 -9.36
C PRO A 321 3.28 0.84 -8.83
N ALA A 322 2.87 1.87 -8.09
CA ALA A 322 3.82 2.89 -7.61
C ALA A 322 4.78 2.37 -6.52
N ASP A 323 4.46 1.22 -5.92
CA ASP A 323 5.28 0.42 -5.00
C ASP A 323 6.34 -0.46 -5.69
N GLN A 324 6.21 -0.75 -6.99
CA GLN A 324 7.16 -1.53 -7.80
C GLN A 324 8.58 -0.94 -7.82
N MET A 325 9.61 -1.78 -7.94
CA MET A 325 11.02 -1.32 -7.91
C MET A 325 11.40 -0.48 -9.13
N ASP A 326 10.98 -0.85 -10.34
CA ASP A 326 11.33 -0.13 -11.58
C ASP A 326 10.45 1.10 -11.86
N VAL A 327 9.30 1.21 -11.19
CA VAL A 327 8.39 2.36 -11.33
C VAL A 327 8.84 3.51 -10.43
N ILE A 328 8.73 4.74 -10.94
CA ILE A 328 8.95 5.97 -10.18
C ILE A 328 7.64 6.29 -9.44
N GLY A 329 7.56 5.92 -8.16
CA GLY A 329 6.41 6.17 -7.28
C GLY A 329 6.47 7.56 -6.65
N VAL A 330 5.42 8.35 -6.85
CA VAL A 330 5.41 9.79 -6.53
C VAL A 330 4.40 10.12 -5.44
N GLY A 331 4.88 10.68 -4.32
CA GLY A 331 4.05 11.24 -3.25
C GLY A 331 3.78 12.75 -3.41
N GLY A 332 2.79 13.24 -2.66
CA GLY A 332 2.29 14.62 -2.77
C GLY A 332 2.69 15.52 -1.60
N ILE A 333 3.12 16.76 -1.91
CA ILE A 333 3.30 17.86 -0.94
C ILE A 333 2.40 19.06 -1.23
N ASP A 334 2.23 19.93 -0.24
CA ASP A 334 1.65 21.27 -0.40
C ASP A 334 2.68 22.31 -0.90
N PHE A 335 2.29 23.59 -0.95
CA PHE A 335 3.18 24.66 -1.41
C PHE A 335 4.19 25.12 -0.34
N GLU A 336 3.91 24.77 0.91
CA GLU A 336 4.64 25.05 2.14
C GLU A 336 5.76 24.03 2.41
N ASP A 337 5.96 23.05 1.53
CA ASP A 337 6.92 21.94 1.65
C ASP A 337 6.54 20.86 2.69
N ASN A 338 5.26 20.74 3.11
CA ASN A 338 4.76 19.66 3.98
C ASN A 338 4.21 18.45 3.17
N ILE A 339 4.28 17.24 3.74
CA ILE A 339 3.61 16.07 3.15
C ILE A 339 2.08 16.27 3.19
N ALA A 340 1.45 16.19 2.02
CA ALA A 340 0.01 16.34 1.91
C ALA A 340 -0.70 15.21 2.68
N ARG A 341 -1.74 15.53 3.46
CA ARG A 341 -2.38 14.56 4.37
C ARG A 341 -2.83 13.28 3.65
N PHE A 342 -3.41 13.42 2.46
CA PHE A 342 -3.86 12.30 1.63
C PHE A 342 -2.71 11.44 1.07
N SER A 343 -1.47 11.92 1.00
CA SER A 343 -0.39 11.15 0.37
C SER A 343 -0.16 9.85 1.13
N SER A 344 -0.40 8.73 0.44
CA SER A 344 -0.07 7.39 0.92
C SER A 344 1.40 7.29 1.31
N ARG A 345 1.68 6.47 2.31
CA ARG A 345 2.97 6.40 3.00
C ARG A 345 3.16 5.07 3.75
N GLY A 346 4.36 4.88 4.27
CA GLY A 346 4.79 3.63 4.90
C GLY A 346 5.64 2.78 3.96
N MET A 347 5.90 1.56 4.38
CA MET A 347 6.72 0.60 3.63
C MET A 347 5.87 -0.21 2.64
N THR A 348 6.50 -0.86 1.66
CA THR A 348 5.79 -1.89 0.87
C THR A 348 5.37 -3.05 1.78
N THR A 349 4.14 -3.52 1.64
CA THR A 349 3.61 -4.57 2.53
C THR A 349 4.05 -5.96 2.10
N TRP A 350 4.42 -6.15 0.83
CA TRP A 350 4.55 -7.45 0.16
C TRP A 350 5.52 -8.43 0.82
N GLU A 351 6.55 -7.93 1.48
CA GLU A 351 7.63 -8.72 2.09
C GLU A 351 7.25 -9.33 3.44
N LEU A 352 6.15 -8.88 4.04
CA LEU A 352 5.64 -9.44 5.29
C LEU A 352 5.00 -10.82 5.05
N PRO A 353 5.14 -11.79 5.98
CA PRO A 353 5.84 -11.68 7.27
C PRO A 353 7.35 -12.02 7.20
N GLY A 354 7.86 -12.47 6.04
CA GLY A 354 9.21 -13.04 5.90
C GLY A 354 10.37 -12.04 5.83
N GLY A 355 10.07 -10.74 5.84
CA GLY A 355 11.04 -9.65 5.76
C GLY A 355 10.42 -8.33 6.22
N TYR A 356 11.00 -7.21 5.79
CA TYR A 356 10.52 -5.87 6.10
C TYR A 356 10.27 -5.08 4.81
N GLY A 357 9.31 -4.16 4.79
CA GLY A 357 8.96 -3.45 3.56
C GLY A 357 10.06 -2.53 3.01
N ARG A 358 10.09 -2.37 1.68
CA ARG A 358 10.98 -1.43 0.96
C ARG A 358 10.52 0.02 1.16
N MET A 359 11.50 0.92 1.00
CA MET A 359 11.32 2.37 1.06
C MET A 359 10.55 2.90 -0.17
N LYS A 360 9.38 3.50 0.08
CA LYS A 360 8.54 4.23 -0.89
C LYS A 360 7.82 5.40 -0.19
N PRO A 361 7.32 6.43 -0.90
CA PRO A 361 7.53 6.72 -2.33
C PRO A 361 9.02 6.93 -2.68
N ASP A 362 9.37 7.00 -3.96
CA ASP A 362 10.77 7.25 -4.35
C ASP A 362 11.15 8.73 -4.13
N ILE A 363 10.24 9.63 -4.51
CA ILE A 363 10.34 11.09 -4.36
C ILE A 363 8.95 11.70 -4.11
N VAL A 364 8.93 12.96 -3.68
CA VAL A 364 7.69 13.74 -3.56
C VAL A 364 7.72 15.02 -4.40
N THR A 365 6.56 15.50 -4.81
CA THR A 365 6.40 16.80 -5.48
C THR A 365 5.02 17.40 -5.22
N TYR A 366 4.81 18.63 -5.67
CA TYR A 366 3.56 19.36 -5.46
C TYR A 366 2.36 18.54 -5.94
N GLY A 367 1.50 18.19 -4.99
CA GLY A 367 0.29 17.39 -5.20
C GLY A 367 -0.98 18.04 -4.66
N ALA A 368 -0.89 19.08 -3.82
CA ALA A 368 -2.05 19.83 -3.34
C ALA A 368 -2.20 21.18 -4.05
N GLY A 369 -3.42 21.51 -4.49
CA GLY A 369 -3.77 22.83 -5.06
C GLY A 369 -3.12 23.17 -6.41
N VAL A 370 -2.51 22.21 -7.11
CA VAL A 370 -1.80 22.44 -8.37
C VAL A 370 -2.79 22.82 -9.47
N ARG A 371 -2.43 23.82 -10.29
CA ARG A 371 -3.26 24.30 -11.40
C ARG A 371 -2.93 23.57 -12.70
N GLY A 372 -3.96 23.17 -13.43
CA GLY A 372 -3.87 22.46 -14.71
C GLY A 372 -5.15 22.65 -15.56
N SER A 373 -5.17 22.07 -16.76
CA SER A 373 -6.25 22.26 -17.73
C SER A 373 -7.61 21.76 -17.24
N GLY A 374 -8.67 22.52 -17.48
CA GLY A 374 -10.07 22.09 -17.35
C GLY A 374 -10.68 21.71 -18.70
N VAL A 375 -11.65 20.79 -18.71
CA VAL A 375 -12.27 20.17 -19.92
C VAL A 375 -12.74 21.16 -20.99
N LYS A 376 -13.16 22.36 -20.57
CA LYS A 376 -13.73 23.39 -21.45
C LYS A 376 -12.72 24.51 -21.76
N GLY A 377 -11.42 24.23 -21.62
CA GLY A 377 -10.38 25.24 -21.46
C GLY A 377 -10.38 25.84 -20.04
N GLY A 378 -9.51 26.82 -19.82
CA GLY A 378 -9.33 27.43 -18.49
C GLY A 378 -8.48 26.57 -17.55
N CYS A 379 -8.04 27.18 -16.45
CA CYS A 379 -7.26 26.50 -15.42
C CYS A 379 -8.11 26.17 -14.20
N ARG A 380 -8.13 24.89 -13.81
CA ARG A 380 -8.67 24.41 -12.53
C ARG A 380 -7.54 24.02 -11.59
N ALA A 381 -7.79 24.05 -10.28
CA ALA A 381 -6.88 23.50 -9.28
C ALA A 381 -7.41 22.14 -8.82
N LEU A 382 -6.52 21.16 -8.63
CA LEU A 382 -6.84 19.86 -8.04
C LEU A 382 -5.79 19.49 -6.98
N SER A 383 -6.15 18.52 -6.14
CA SER A 383 -5.26 17.90 -5.17
C SER A 383 -5.32 16.39 -5.30
N GLY A 384 -4.16 15.71 -5.20
CA GLY A 384 -4.01 14.26 -5.21
C GLY A 384 -2.59 13.85 -5.61
N THR A 385 -2.17 12.63 -5.30
CA THR A 385 -0.91 12.05 -5.84
C THR A 385 -1.04 11.77 -7.33
N SER A 386 -2.28 11.57 -7.82
CA SER A 386 -2.66 11.61 -9.24
C SER A 386 -2.31 12.94 -9.94
N VAL A 387 -2.12 14.02 -9.17
CA VAL A 387 -1.65 15.35 -9.61
C VAL A 387 -0.13 15.51 -9.46
N ALA A 388 0.48 14.86 -8.47
CA ALA A 388 1.93 14.84 -8.27
C ALA A 388 2.66 14.01 -9.34
N SER A 389 2.12 12.84 -9.72
CA SER A 389 2.66 11.98 -10.80
C SER A 389 2.92 12.73 -12.12
N PRO A 390 1.97 13.47 -12.71
CA PRO A 390 2.19 14.17 -13.98
C PRO A 390 3.14 15.36 -13.88
N VAL A 391 3.37 15.92 -12.68
CA VAL A 391 4.45 16.89 -12.46
C VAL A 391 5.81 16.21 -12.67
N VAL A 392 6.00 15.00 -12.13
CA VAL A 392 7.21 14.20 -12.37
C VAL A 392 7.29 13.71 -13.81
N ALA A 393 6.20 13.20 -14.41
CA ALA A 393 6.21 12.74 -15.80
C ALA A 393 6.55 13.88 -16.78
N GLY A 394 6.02 15.09 -16.55
CA GLY A 394 6.39 16.28 -17.30
C GLY A 394 7.86 16.69 -17.12
N ALA A 395 8.38 16.61 -15.89
CA ALA A 395 9.80 16.82 -15.60
C ALA A 395 10.71 15.79 -16.28
N VAL A 396 10.35 14.50 -16.24
CA VAL A 396 11.05 13.40 -16.94
C VAL A 396 11.04 13.63 -18.43
N THR A 397 9.88 14.00 -19.02
CA THR A 397 9.76 14.30 -20.46
C THR A 397 10.73 15.41 -20.89
N LEU A 398 10.86 16.47 -20.07
CA LEU A 398 11.78 17.58 -20.31
C LEU A 398 13.25 17.17 -20.14
N LEU A 399 13.57 16.25 -19.22
CA LEU A 399 14.91 15.68 -19.08
C LEU A 399 15.28 14.80 -20.29
N VAL A 400 14.38 13.92 -20.74
CA VAL A 400 14.59 13.05 -21.91
C VAL A 400 14.81 13.86 -23.21
N SER A 401 14.15 15.01 -23.37
CA SER A 401 14.34 15.86 -24.56
C SER A 401 15.61 16.72 -24.51
N THR A 402 16.17 17.02 -23.34
CA THR A 402 17.30 17.95 -23.19
C THR A 402 18.66 17.28 -22.96
N VAL A 403 18.69 16.00 -22.60
CA VAL A 403 19.92 15.23 -22.43
C VAL A 403 20.45 14.78 -23.80
N GLN A 404 21.64 15.26 -24.17
CA GLN A 404 22.26 14.97 -25.48
C GLN A 404 22.55 13.47 -25.70
N LYS A 405 22.85 12.74 -24.63
CA LYS A 405 23.13 11.29 -24.63
C LYS A 405 21.87 10.49 -24.33
N ARG A 406 20.83 10.65 -25.16
CA ARG A 406 19.52 10.00 -24.96
C ARG A 406 19.61 8.46 -24.94
N GLU A 407 20.62 7.90 -25.60
CA GLU A 407 20.93 6.46 -25.59
C GLU A 407 21.31 5.91 -24.21
N LEU A 408 21.76 6.76 -23.28
CA LEU A 408 22.06 6.36 -21.89
C LEU A 408 20.87 6.58 -20.93
N VAL A 409 19.73 7.07 -21.43
CA VAL A 409 18.54 7.36 -20.63
C VAL A 409 17.59 6.17 -20.68
N ASN A 410 17.50 5.48 -19.55
CA ASN A 410 16.69 4.29 -19.31
C ASN A 410 15.93 4.43 -17.96
N PRO A 411 14.96 3.56 -17.63
CA PRO A 411 14.20 3.65 -16.37
C PRO A 411 15.08 3.71 -15.12
N ALA A 412 16.15 2.90 -15.06
CA ALA A 412 17.09 2.89 -13.93
C ALA A 412 17.81 4.23 -13.76
N SER A 413 18.47 4.72 -14.81
CA SER A 413 19.28 5.94 -14.80
C SER A 413 18.45 7.20 -14.54
N MET A 414 17.23 7.27 -15.09
CA MET A 414 16.28 8.34 -14.78
C MET A 414 15.90 8.30 -13.30
N LYS A 415 15.52 7.12 -12.78
CA LYS A 415 15.17 6.95 -11.37
C LYS A 415 16.35 7.31 -10.45
N GLN A 416 17.55 6.82 -10.76
CA GLN A 416 18.82 7.16 -10.08
C GLN A 416 19.07 8.67 -10.04
N ALA A 417 18.90 9.38 -11.15
CA ALA A 417 19.11 10.81 -11.21
C ALA A 417 18.10 11.60 -10.37
N LEU A 418 16.83 11.20 -10.39
CA LEU A 418 15.76 11.83 -9.61
C LEU A 418 15.94 11.62 -8.10
N ILE A 419 16.28 10.40 -7.67
CA ILE A 419 16.48 10.12 -6.24
C ILE A 419 17.79 10.74 -5.70
N ALA A 420 18.84 10.81 -6.52
CA ALA A 420 20.11 11.43 -6.13
C ALA A 420 20.07 12.98 -6.15
N SER A 421 19.18 13.58 -6.96
CA SER A 421 18.99 15.04 -6.99
C SER A 421 18.07 15.56 -5.89
N ALA A 422 17.20 14.70 -5.34
CA ALA A 422 16.12 15.11 -4.45
C ALA A 422 16.59 15.95 -3.25
N ARG A 423 15.74 16.88 -2.82
CA ARG A 423 15.95 17.74 -1.65
C ARG A 423 15.10 17.23 -0.50
N ARG A 424 15.73 16.62 0.50
CA ARG A 424 15.05 16.19 1.73
C ARG A 424 14.31 17.34 2.40
N LEU A 425 13.14 17.00 2.93
CA LEU A 425 12.29 17.82 3.77
C LEU A 425 12.69 17.59 5.24
N PRO A 426 12.82 18.66 6.05
CA PRO A 426 13.19 18.53 7.45
C PRO A 426 12.04 17.92 8.27
N GLY A 427 12.36 17.07 9.25
CA GLY A 427 11.37 16.50 10.18
C GLY A 427 10.48 15.38 9.61
N VAL A 428 10.66 14.98 8.35
CA VAL A 428 9.85 13.96 7.67
C VAL A 428 10.68 12.67 7.48
N ASN A 429 10.07 11.49 7.63
CA ASN A 429 10.80 10.22 7.49
C ASN A 429 10.80 9.67 6.06
N MET A 430 11.73 8.75 5.77
CA MET A 430 11.97 8.23 4.42
C MET A 430 10.78 7.47 3.81
N PHE A 431 9.88 6.91 4.63
CA PHE A 431 8.64 6.26 4.18
C PHE A 431 7.49 7.24 3.90
N GLU A 432 7.71 8.55 4.05
CA GLU A 432 6.76 9.61 3.70
C GLU A 432 7.26 10.49 2.54
N GLN A 433 8.55 10.85 2.56
CA GLN A 433 9.15 11.72 1.55
C GLN A 433 9.98 11.01 0.48
N GLY A 434 10.26 9.71 0.64
CA GLY A 434 11.26 9.04 -0.18
C GLY A 434 12.64 9.68 0.00
N HIS A 435 13.34 9.92 -1.11
CA HIS A 435 14.59 10.69 -1.11
C HIS A 435 14.37 12.20 -0.97
N GLY A 436 13.11 12.65 -0.95
CA GLY A 436 12.69 14.03 -0.75
C GLY A 436 12.05 14.64 -1.99
N LYS A 437 12.02 15.97 -2.00
CA LYS A 437 11.37 16.75 -3.04
C LYS A 437 12.16 16.77 -4.34
N LEU A 438 11.48 16.60 -5.48
CA LEU A 438 12.03 16.74 -6.83
C LEU A 438 12.91 18.01 -7.00
N ASP A 439 14.14 17.82 -7.48
CA ASP A 439 15.01 18.90 -7.98
C ASP A 439 15.40 18.62 -9.44
N LEU A 440 14.72 19.34 -10.34
CA LEU A 440 14.87 19.19 -11.79
C LEU A 440 16.26 19.65 -12.28
N LEU A 441 16.82 20.71 -11.70
CA LEU A 441 18.10 21.26 -12.17
C LEU A 441 19.26 20.32 -11.80
N ARG A 442 19.28 19.81 -10.57
CA ARG A 442 20.27 18.82 -10.16
C ARG A 442 20.08 17.48 -10.89
N ALA A 443 18.84 17.07 -11.20
CA ALA A 443 18.59 15.88 -12.03
C ALA A 443 19.17 16.03 -13.45
N TYR A 444 18.99 17.19 -14.08
CA TYR A 444 19.56 17.48 -15.41
C TYR A 444 21.10 17.45 -15.40
N GLN A 445 21.74 18.06 -14.40
CA GLN A 445 23.19 18.03 -14.23
C GLN A 445 23.71 16.59 -14.06
N ILE A 446 22.96 15.76 -13.31
CA ILE A 446 23.28 14.35 -13.12
C ILE A 446 23.17 13.57 -14.42
N LEU A 447 22.05 13.66 -15.15
CA LEU A 447 21.87 12.95 -16.42
C LEU A 447 22.86 13.39 -17.50
N SER A 448 23.16 14.69 -17.59
CA SER A 448 24.12 15.23 -18.57
C SER A 448 25.55 14.71 -18.38
N SER A 449 25.91 14.30 -17.17
CA SER A 449 27.21 13.74 -16.79
C SER A 449 27.14 12.25 -16.39
N TYR A 450 26.00 11.61 -16.67
CA TYR A 450 25.74 10.24 -16.25
C TYR A 450 26.69 9.24 -16.93
N LYS A 451 27.06 8.23 -16.14
CA LYS A 451 27.71 7.01 -16.61
C LYS A 451 26.87 5.83 -16.10
N PRO A 452 26.59 4.81 -16.94
CA PRO A 452 25.95 3.57 -16.50
C PRO A 452 26.62 3.04 -15.23
N GLN A 453 25.82 2.85 -14.17
CA GLN A 453 26.30 2.33 -12.87
C GLN A 453 25.15 1.73 -12.07
N ALA A 454 25.48 0.86 -11.13
CA ALA A 454 24.55 0.41 -10.10
C ALA A 454 24.45 1.46 -8.97
N SER A 455 23.32 1.47 -8.25
CA SER A 455 23.14 2.26 -7.03
C SER A 455 22.18 1.58 -6.06
N LEU A 456 22.10 2.09 -4.84
CA LEU A 456 21.28 1.54 -3.76
C LEU A 456 20.24 2.56 -3.26
N SER A 457 19.04 2.09 -2.94
CA SER A 457 17.93 2.88 -2.39
C SER A 457 17.31 2.16 -1.18
N PRO A 458 17.50 2.65 0.06
CA PRO A 458 18.32 3.80 0.45
C PRO A 458 19.82 3.58 0.19
N GLY A 459 20.57 4.67 0.00
CA GLY A 459 22.02 4.63 -0.28
C GLY A 459 22.92 4.40 0.93
N TYR A 460 22.36 4.30 2.14
CA TYR A 460 23.04 4.00 3.40
C TYR A 460 22.02 3.59 4.48
N ILE A 461 22.50 3.04 5.60
CA ILE A 461 21.69 2.66 6.78
C ILE A 461 22.32 3.30 8.03
N ASP A 462 21.71 4.37 8.55
CA ASP A 462 22.13 5.02 9.80
C ASP A 462 21.00 4.97 10.84
N LEU A 463 21.09 4.02 11.76
CA LEU A 463 20.09 3.82 12.81
C LEU A 463 20.19 4.88 13.93
N THR A 464 20.98 5.93 13.74
CA THR A 464 21.03 7.09 14.64
C THR A 464 20.37 8.35 14.03
N GLU A 465 19.95 8.31 12.76
CA GLU A 465 19.33 9.45 12.06
C GLU A 465 17.79 9.45 12.21
N CYS A 466 17.28 9.92 13.35
CA CYS A 466 15.85 10.21 13.50
C CYS A 466 15.49 11.66 13.09
N PRO A 467 14.32 11.91 12.48
CA PRO A 467 13.28 10.93 12.13
C PRO A 467 13.51 10.24 10.78
N TYR A 468 14.54 10.62 9.99
CA TYR A 468 14.66 10.19 8.59
C TYR A 468 14.64 8.66 8.44
N MET A 469 15.40 7.94 9.27
CA MET A 469 15.54 6.48 9.24
C MET A 469 14.53 5.75 10.17
N TRP A 470 13.39 6.37 10.49
CA TRP A 470 12.30 5.72 11.22
C TRP A 470 11.72 4.55 10.40
N PRO A 471 11.33 3.41 11.01
CA PRO A 471 11.37 3.12 12.45
C PRO A 471 12.71 2.56 12.93
N TYR A 472 13.63 2.21 12.04
CA TYR A 472 14.90 1.57 12.42
C TYR A 472 15.76 2.40 13.39
N CYS A 473 15.60 3.73 13.42
CA CYS A 473 16.28 4.61 14.39
C CYS A 473 15.59 4.73 15.78
N SER A 474 14.37 4.22 15.93
CA SER A 474 13.55 4.40 17.15
C SER A 474 13.97 3.48 18.31
N GLN A 475 14.75 2.43 18.03
CA GLN A 475 15.35 1.57 19.05
C GLN A 475 16.80 1.20 18.72
N PRO A 476 17.72 1.27 19.70
CA PRO A 476 19.07 0.73 19.54
C PRO A 476 19.04 -0.80 19.55
N LEU A 477 20.04 -1.42 18.93
CA LEU A 477 20.18 -2.87 18.93
C LEU A 477 20.90 -3.37 20.19
N TYR A 478 20.72 -4.64 20.51
CA TYR A 478 21.37 -5.30 21.64
C TYR A 478 21.53 -6.81 21.37
N TYR A 479 22.39 -7.48 22.14
CA TYR A 479 22.61 -8.92 21.98
C TYR A 479 21.41 -9.75 22.47
N GLY A 480 20.94 -10.67 21.62
CA GLY A 480 19.85 -11.60 21.94
C GLY A 480 18.45 -11.13 21.54
N GLY A 481 18.31 -9.93 20.96
CA GLY A 481 17.08 -9.51 20.28
C GLY A 481 17.01 -10.03 18.84
N MET A 482 15.84 -9.94 18.21
CA MET A 482 15.60 -10.28 16.81
C MET A 482 16.44 -9.41 15.86
N PRO A 483 16.99 -10.00 14.77
CA PRO A 483 17.74 -9.25 13.77
C PRO A 483 16.88 -8.17 13.11
N THR A 484 17.39 -6.95 13.03
CA THR A 484 16.71 -5.86 12.31
C THR A 484 16.94 -6.03 10.81
N ILE A 485 15.88 -6.25 10.05
CA ILE A 485 15.92 -6.43 8.59
C ILE A 485 15.70 -5.07 7.91
N VAL A 486 16.62 -4.66 7.04
CA VAL A 486 16.48 -3.48 6.18
C VAL A 486 16.49 -3.91 4.71
N ASN A 487 15.42 -3.62 3.99
CA ASN A 487 15.29 -3.94 2.57
C ASN A 487 15.73 -2.76 1.68
N VAL A 488 16.73 -3.02 0.85
CA VAL A 488 17.37 -2.06 -0.07
C VAL A 488 17.08 -2.46 -1.50
N THR A 489 16.61 -1.53 -2.31
CA THR A 489 16.45 -1.72 -3.77
C THR A 489 17.78 -1.43 -4.46
N ILE A 490 18.26 -2.40 -5.25
CA ILE A 490 19.39 -2.22 -6.17
C ILE A 490 18.82 -1.68 -7.49
N LEU A 491 19.32 -0.54 -7.96
CA LEU A 491 19.01 0.00 -9.28
C LEU A 491 20.18 -0.25 -10.21
N ASN A 492 19.93 -0.91 -11.35
CA ASN A 492 20.94 -1.29 -12.33
C ASN A 492 20.91 -0.38 -13.56
N GLY A 493 21.74 0.66 -13.58
CA GLY A 493 21.88 1.54 -14.74
C GLY A 493 22.70 1.00 -15.90
N LEU A 494 23.26 -0.22 -15.78
CA LEU A 494 24.15 -0.82 -16.77
C LEU A 494 23.43 -1.48 -17.96
N GLY A 495 22.20 -1.97 -17.76
CA GLY A 495 21.38 -2.59 -18.81
C GLY A 495 20.17 -3.35 -18.28
N VAL A 496 19.28 -3.79 -19.18
CA VAL A 496 17.99 -4.48 -18.89
C VAL A 496 18.11 -5.83 -18.17
N THR A 497 19.33 -6.30 -17.91
CA THR A 497 19.59 -7.47 -17.06
C THR A 497 20.88 -7.24 -16.28
N GLY A 498 20.88 -7.64 -15.01
CA GLY A 498 22.09 -7.68 -14.20
C GLY A 498 22.20 -8.97 -13.40
N ARG A 499 23.38 -9.24 -12.88
CA ARG A 499 23.61 -10.27 -11.86
C ARG A 499 24.53 -9.74 -10.77
N ILE A 500 24.35 -10.24 -9.57
CA ILE A 500 25.31 -10.04 -8.49
C ILE A 500 26.42 -11.08 -8.68
N VAL A 501 27.66 -10.63 -8.90
CA VAL A 501 28.78 -11.49 -9.33
C VAL A 501 29.23 -12.42 -8.21
N ASP A 502 29.48 -11.84 -7.04
CA ASP A 502 29.93 -12.51 -5.83
C ASP A 502 28.96 -12.20 -4.68
N LYS A 503 28.97 -13.03 -3.63
CA LYS A 503 28.15 -12.78 -2.45
C LYS A 503 28.51 -11.40 -1.84
N PRO A 504 27.51 -10.60 -1.38
CA PRO A 504 27.80 -9.35 -0.68
C PRO A 504 28.80 -9.54 0.46
N GLU A 505 29.78 -8.64 0.56
CA GLU A 505 30.86 -8.75 1.55
C GLU A 505 30.65 -7.78 2.71
N TRP A 506 30.86 -8.23 3.95
CA TRP A 506 30.81 -7.39 5.15
C TRP A 506 32.20 -6.88 5.52
N GLN A 507 32.39 -5.56 5.47
CA GLN A 507 33.65 -4.87 5.78
C GLN A 507 33.47 -3.94 7.00
N PRO A 508 33.62 -4.46 8.23
CA PRO A 508 33.53 -3.65 9.46
C PRO A 508 34.77 -2.75 9.65
N TYR A 509 34.56 -1.52 10.12
CA TYR A 509 35.64 -0.59 10.46
C TYR A 509 36.08 -0.83 11.91
N LEU A 510 37.28 -1.38 12.12
CA LEU A 510 37.78 -1.69 13.47
C LEU A 510 37.94 -0.44 14.37
N PRO A 511 38.43 0.73 13.88
CA PRO A 511 38.50 1.94 14.69
C PRO A 511 37.12 2.53 15.09
N GLN A 512 36.02 2.00 14.53
CA GLN A 512 34.64 2.36 14.86
C GLN A 512 33.83 1.13 15.34
N ASN A 513 34.49 0.16 15.98
CA ASN A 513 33.87 -1.01 16.63
C ASN A 513 32.97 -1.84 15.69
N GLY A 514 33.23 -1.85 14.38
CA GLY A 514 32.40 -2.55 13.41
C GLY A 514 32.31 -4.07 13.64
N ASP A 515 33.30 -4.67 14.31
CA ASP A 515 33.29 -6.09 14.67
C ASP A 515 32.28 -6.44 15.79
N HIS A 516 31.62 -5.44 16.36
CA HIS A 516 30.52 -5.61 17.30
C HIS A 516 29.19 -5.92 16.59
N ILE A 517 29.10 -5.70 15.27
CA ILE A 517 27.93 -6.00 14.42
C ILE A 517 28.24 -7.22 13.54
N GLU A 518 27.25 -8.10 13.42
CA GLU A 518 27.19 -9.13 12.38
C GLU A 518 25.99 -8.89 11.45
N VAL A 519 26.16 -9.25 10.18
CA VAL A 519 25.14 -9.06 9.14
C VAL A 519 24.94 -10.35 8.34
N ALA A 520 23.70 -10.61 7.93
CA ALA A 520 23.35 -11.66 6.98
C ALA A 520 22.57 -11.04 5.81
N PHE A 521 22.59 -11.72 4.66
CA PHE A 521 22.07 -11.19 3.40
C PHE A 521 21.08 -12.16 2.75
N SER A 522 19.98 -11.61 2.24
CA SER A 522 19.11 -12.26 1.26
C SER A 522 18.96 -11.31 0.07
N TYR A 523 19.08 -11.80 -1.16
CA TYR A 523 19.15 -10.94 -2.34
C TYR A 523 18.75 -11.64 -3.63
N SER A 524 18.30 -10.85 -4.60
CA SER A 524 18.05 -11.33 -5.97
C SER A 524 19.36 -11.63 -6.70
N SER A 525 19.56 -12.88 -7.13
CA SER A 525 20.74 -13.29 -7.90
C SER A 525 20.80 -12.64 -9.30
N VAL A 526 19.63 -12.45 -9.90
CA VAL A 526 19.41 -11.74 -11.17
C VAL A 526 18.65 -10.44 -10.87
N LEU A 527 19.08 -9.34 -11.46
CA LEU A 527 18.38 -8.07 -11.49
C LEU A 527 17.64 -7.99 -12.82
N TRP A 528 16.31 -7.88 -12.77
CA TRP A 528 15.46 -7.76 -13.96
C TRP A 528 14.12 -7.09 -13.59
N PRO A 529 13.61 -6.16 -14.43
CA PRO A 529 14.28 -5.59 -15.61
C PRO A 529 15.45 -4.68 -15.23
N TRP A 530 15.21 -3.64 -14.42
CA TRP A 530 16.20 -2.61 -14.13
C TRP A 530 16.63 -2.58 -12.67
N SER A 531 16.13 -3.54 -11.86
CA SER A 531 16.31 -3.54 -10.43
C SER A 531 16.28 -4.94 -9.81
N GLY A 532 16.56 -4.98 -8.52
CA GLY A 532 16.40 -6.15 -7.66
C GLY A 532 16.52 -5.75 -6.19
N TYR A 533 16.59 -6.72 -5.28
CA TYR A 533 16.57 -6.47 -3.84
C TYR A 533 17.80 -7.00 -3.11
N LEU A 534 18.12 -6.33 -2.01
CA LEU A 534 19.09 -6.73 -1.01
C LEU A 534 18.47 -6.49 0.39
N ALA A 535 18.06 -7.56 1.04
CA ALA A 535 17.66 -7.58 2.43
C ALA A 535 18.90 -7.80 3.31
N ILE A 536 19.07 -6.97 4.34
CA ILE A 536 20.19 -7.02 5.27
C ILE A 536 19.66 -7.22 6.68
N SER A 537 19.93 -8.38 7.26
CA SER A 537 19.61 -8.69 8.66
C SER A 537 20.79 -8.29 9.54
N ILE A 538 20.58 -7.33 10.44
CA ILE A 538 21.62 -6.75 11.30
C ILE A 538 21.43 -7.25 12.74
N SER A 539 22.50 -7.77 13.34
CA SER A 539 22.53 -8.27 14.73
C SER A 539 23.77 -7.78 15.48
N VAL A 540 23.70 -7.81 16.81
CA VAL A 540 24.81 -7.50 17.71
C VAL A 540 25.53 -8.78 18.07
N THR A 541 26.86 -8.80 17.92
CA THR A 541 27.68 -9.97 18.28
C THR A 541 27.73 -10.19 19.79
N LYS A 542 27.95 -11.44 20.22
CA LYS A 542 28.10 -11.82 21.64
C LYS A 542 29.17 -11.03 22.40
N LYS A 543 30.20 -10.52 21.72
CA LYS A 543 31.26 -9.69 22.34
C LYS A 543 30.72 -8.37 22.91
N ALA A 544 29.67 -7.82 22.29
CA ALA A 544 29.10 -6.52 22.62
C ALA A 544 27.87 -6.62 23.53
N ALA A 545 27.60 -7.78 24.13
CA ALA A 545 26.39 -8.03 24.93
C ALA A 545 26.19 -7.09 26.14
N SER A 546 27.29 -6.59 26.71
CA SER A 546 27.33 -5.62 27.81
C SER A 546 27.96 -4.28 27.39
N TRP A 547 28.02 -3.99 26.09
CA TRP A 547 28.67 -2.79 25.55
C TRP A 547 27.64 -1.73 25.16
N GLU A 548 28.01 -0.45 25.29
CA GLU A 548 27.24 0.68 24.79
C GLU A 548 28.08 1.53 23.85
N GLY A 549 27.52 1.92 22.71
CA GLY A 549 28.18 2.86 21.80
C GLY A 549 27.64 2.83 20.38
N ILE A 550 28.44 3.34 19.44
CA ILE A 550 28.14 3.34 18.01
C ILE A 550 29.14 2.43 17.31
N ALA A 551 28.63 1.49 16.52
CA ALA A 551 29.41 0.59 15.69
C ALA A 551 29.15 0.89 14.19
N GLN A 552 30.19 0.78 13.35
CA GLN A 552 30.13 1.13 11.93
C GLN A 552 30.86 0.13 11.02
N GLY A 553 30.31 -0.08 9.83
CA GLY A 553 30.94 -0.85 8.75
C GLY A 553 30.29 -0.52 7.41
N HIS A 554 30.59 -1.32 6.39
CA HIS A 554 29.86 -1.25 5.12
C HIS A 554 29.75 -2.60 4.43
N VAL A 555 28.75 -2.71 3.56
CA VAL A 555 28.55 -3.86 2.68
C VAL A 555 29.04 -3.51 1.28
N MET A 556 29.77 -4.42 0.64
CA MET A 556 30.21 -4.30 -0.75
C MET A 556 29.34 -5.19 -1.63
N VAL A 557 28.84 -4.67 -2.75
CA VAL A 557 28.08 -5.44 -3.76
C VAL A 557 28.60 -5.09 -5.15
N THR A 558 28.91 -6.10 -5.96
CA THR A 558 29.31 -5.92 -7.36
C THR A 558 28.23 -6.47 -8.29
N VAL A 559 27.67 -5.57 -9.09
CA VAL A 559 26.71 -5.88 -10.15
C VAL A 559 27.45 -5.97 -11.48
N ALA A 560 27.18 -7.01 -12.26
CA ALA A 560 27.59 -7.13 -13.66
C ALA A 560 26.38 -7.13 -14.59
N SER A 561 26.54 -6.56 -15.78
CA SER A 561 25.54 -6.60 -16.85
C SER A 561 26.20 -6.83 -18.22
N PRO A 562 25.51 -7.48 -19.17
CA PRO A 562 25.93 -7.52 -20.56
C PRO A 562 26.07 -6.09 -21.12
N ALA A 563 27.08 -5.84 -21.96
CA ALA A 563 27.20 -4.56 -22.63
C ALA A 563 26.13 -4.43 -23.74
N GLU A 564 25.27 -3.41 -23.66
CA GLU A 564 24.21 -3.16 -24.65
C GLU A 564 24.76 -2.70 -26.02
N VAL A 565 26.02 -2.25 -26.08
CA VAL A 565 26.71 -1.85 -27.32
C VAL A 565 27.68 -2.95 -27.72
N GLU A 566 27.65 -3.33 -29.01
CA GLU A 566 28.59 -4.25 -29.70
C GLU A 566 30.03 -3.71 -29.74
N SER A 567 30.61 -3.51 -28.56
CA SER A 567 32.04 -3.31 -28.36
C SER A 567 32.73 -4.66 -28.60
N LYS A 568 33.75 -4.66 -29.48
CA LYS A 568 34.25 -5.83 -30.23
C LYS A 568 34.74 -7.06 -29.45
N ASN A 569 34.68 -7.05 -28.11
CA ASN A 569 35.13 -8.14 -27.24
C ASN A 569 34.04 -8.70 -26.30
N GLY A 570 32.79 -8.23 -26.34
CA GLY A 570 31.69 -8.80 -25.54
C GLY A 570 31.88 -8.76 -24.02
N ALA A 571 32.66 -7.80 -23.51
CA ALA A 571 33.00 -7.70 -22.09
C ALA A 571 31.82 -7.19 -21.27
N GLU A 572 31.54 -7.84 -20.13
CA GLU A 572 30.51 -7.40 -19.18
C GLU A 572 30.91 -6.08 -18.52
N GLN A 573 29.95 -5.17 -18.37
CA GLN A 573 30.13 -3.96 -17.57
C GLN A 573 29.93 -4.31 -16.10
N THR A 574 30.80 -3.81 -15.22
CA THR A 574 30.73 -4.04 -13.78
C THR A 574 30.64 -2.73 -13.01
N SER A 575 29.85 -2.74 -11.93
CA SER A 575 29.70 -1.61 -11.02
C SER A 575 29.65 -2.11 -9.58
N THR A 576 30.62 -1.67 -8.78
CA THR A 576 30.69 -2.00 -7.35
C THR A 576 30.15 -0.83 -6.53
N VAL A 577 29.17 -1.12 -5.68
CA VAL A 577 28.53 -0.17 -4.77
C VAL A 577 28.87 -0.50 -3.32
N LYS A 578 28.93 0.55 -2.49
CA LYS A 578 29.18 0.46 -1.05
C LYS A 578 27.91 0.82 -0.30
N LEU A 579 27.48 0.05 0.70
CA LEU A 579 26.37 0.45 1.59
C LEU A 579 26.90 0.68 3.01
N PRO A 580 27.03 1.94 3.46
CA PRO A 580 27.44 2.24 4.84
C PRO A 580 26.37 1.79 5.84
N ILE A 581 26.77 1.15 6.94
CA ILE A 581 25.91 0.71 8.04
C ILE A 581 26.44 1.28 9.37
N LYS A 582 25.58 1.98 10.10
CA LYS A 582 25.88 2.60 11.40
C LYS A 582 24.73 2.34 12.37
N VAL A 583 25.08 1.83 13.55
CA VAL A 583 24.12 1.30 14.53
C VAL A 583 24.49 1.82 15.92
N LYS A 584 23.49 2.20 16.72
CA LYS A 584 23.65 2.36 18.17
C LYS A 584 23.39 1.01 18.84
N ILE A 585 24.35 0.56 19.64
CA ILE A 585 24.25 -0.66 20.46
C ILE A 585 24.12 -0.26 21.92
N ILE A 586 23.30 -0.99 22.67
CA ILE A 586 23.18 -0.90 24.13
C ILE A 586 23.35 -2.28 24.79
N PRO A 587 23.64 -2.35 26.10
CA PRO A 587 23.55 -3.58 26.87
C PRO A 587 22.13 -4.17 26.80
N ALA A 588 22.04 -5.49 26.82
CA ALA A 588 20.78 -6.21 26.67
C ALA A 588 19.73 -5.79 27.74
N PRO A 589 18.55 -5.24 27.35
CA PRO A 589 17.55 -4.74 28.30
C PRO A 589 17.02 -5.82 29.25
N PRO A 590 16.42 -5.45 30.40
CA PRO A 590 15.72 -6.40 31.26
C PRO A 590 14.61 -7.14 30.48
N ARG A 591 14.45 -8.45 30.74
CA ARG A 591 13.42 -9.31 30.11
C ARG A 591 12.00 -8.71 30.22
N SER A 592 11.69 -8.09 31.36
CA SER A 592 10.43 -7.39 31.64
C SER A 592 10.17 -6.12 30.80
N LYS A 593 11.13 -5.70 29.97
CA LYS A 593 11.00 -4.61 29.01
C LYS A 593 11.07 -5.07 27.55
N ARG A 594 11.24 -6.37 27.29
CA ARG A 594 11.27 -6.94 25.93
C ARG A 594 9.96 -7.61 25.61
N VAL A 595 9.30 -7.14 24.56
CA VAL A 595 8.00 -7.59 24.09
C VAL A 595 8.14 -8.10 22.66
N LEU A 596 7.60 -9.27 22.38
CA LEU A 596 7.62 -9.87 21.05
C LEU A 596 6.23 -9.71 20.43
N TRP A 597 6.16 -9.11 19.24
CA TRP A 597 4.97 -9.03 18.40
C TRP A 597 4.95 -10.23 17.46
N ASP A 598 3.87 -11.01 17.48
CA ASP A 598 3.64 -12.05 16.50
C ASP A 598 3.17 -11.45 15.18
N GLN A 599 3.99 -11.56 14.12
CA GLN A 599 3.62 -11.18 12.76
C GLN A 599 3.34 -12.41 11.89
N TYR A 600 3.80 -13.60 12.33
CA TYR A 600 3.73 -14.80 11.52
C TYR A 600 2.30 -15.29 11.37
N HIS A 601 1.42 -15.00 12.32
CA HIS A 601 0.02 -15.43 12.29
C HIS A 601 -0.96 -14.37 11.77
N ASN A 602 -0.50 -13.17 11.40
CA ASN A 602 -1.38 -12.24 10.66
C ASN A 602 -1.54 -12.65 9.19
N LEU A 603 -2.72 -12.45 8.63
CA LEU A 603 -3.02 -12.49 7.21
C LEU A 603 -3.45 -11.09 6.76
N ARG A 604 -3.77 -10.93 5.47
CA ARG A 604 -4.31 -9.69 4.89
C ARG A 604 -4.66 -9.91 3.42
N TYR A 605 -5.37 -8.96 2.86
CA TYR A 605 -5.51 -8.73 1.42
C TYR A 605 -4.16 -8.35 0.77
N PRO A 606 -3.90 -8.65 -0.52
CA PRO A 606 -4.77 -9.25 -1.54
C PRO A 606 -4.92 -10.78 -1.64
N PRO A 607 -4.16 -11.69 -0.97
CA PRO A 607 -4.31 -13.11 -1.27
C PRO A 607 -5.73 -13.67 -1.02
N GLY A 608 -6.49 -13.15 -0.04
CA GLY A 608 -7.85 -13.60 0.25
C GLY A 608 -8.77 -12.48 0.74
N TYR A 609 -10.04 -12.81 1.04
CA TYR A 609 -10.96 -11.86 1.68
C TYR A 609 -10.82 -11.98 3.20
N PHE A 610 -10.02 -11.07 3.75
CA PHE A 610 -9.88 -10.82 5.19
C PHE A 610 -10.67 -9.54 5.51
N PRO A 611 -11.77 -9.62 6.28
CA PRO A 611 -12.59 -8.47 6.59
C PRO A 611 -12.04 -7.66 7.77
N ARG A 612 -12.25 -6.34 7.76
CA ARG A 612 -11.92 -5.46 8.90
C ARG A 612 -12.55 -5.92 10.23
N ASP A 613 -11.88 -5.63 11.33
CA ASP A 613 -12.42 -5.73 12.70
C ASP A 613 -13.77 -5.02 12.84
N ASN A 614 -13.80 -3.74 12.44
CA ASN A 614 -14.96 -2.90 12.70
C ASN A 614 -16.03 -3.05 11.62
N LEU A 615 -17.03 -3.90 11.89
CA LEU A 615 -18.17 -4.17 11.01
C LEU A 615 -19.06 -2.95 10.68
N ARG A 616 -18.85 -1.78 11.30
CA ARG A 616 -19.47 -0.53 10.83
C ARG A 616 -18.81 0.03 9.55
N MET A 617 -17.60 -0.38 9.20
CA MET A 617 -16.80 0.12 8.06
C MET A 617 -17.21 -0.48 6.70
N LYS A 618 -18.50 -0.35 6.35
CA LYS A 618 -19.11 -0.96 5.16
C LYS A 618 -18.59 -0.47 3.80
N ASN A 619 -17.77 0.58 3.78
CA ASN A 619 -17.23 1.17 2.55
C ASN A 619 -15.79 0.73 2.24
N ASP A 620 -15.07 0.19 3.23
CA ASP A 620 -13.72 -0.37 3.10
C ASP A 620 -13.67 -1.68 3.89
N PRO A 621 -14.17 -2.79 3.30
CA PRO A 621 -14.41 -4.02 4.04
C PRO A 621 -13.19 -4.94 4.08
N LEU A 622 -12.07 -4.59 3.43
CA LEU A 622 -10.88 -5.42 3.29
C LEU A 622 -9.81 -4.93 4.27
N ASP A 623 -9.13 -5.82 4.99
CA ASP A 623 -7.85 -5.43 5.60
C ASP A 623 -6.68 -5.62 4.63
N TRP A 624 -6.06 -4.50 4.28
CA TRP A 624 -4.88 -4.40 3.42
C TRP A 624 -3.74 -3.62 4.09
N ASN A 625 -3.94 -3.15 5.33
CA ASN A 625 -2.92 -2.43 6.11
C ASN A 625 -1.85 -3.38 6.66
N GLY A 626 -2.19 -4.67 6.81
CA GLY A 626 -1.23 -5.76 6.94
C GLY A 626 -0.59 -5.89 8.31
N ASP A 627 -1.25 -5.34 9.32
CA ASP A 627 -1.24 -5.83 10.69
C ASP A 627 0.15 -5.92 11.25
N HIS A 628 0.90 -4.86 10.94
CA HIS A 628 2.27 -4.67 11.32
C HIS A 628 2.36 -3.54 12.31
N ILE A 629 3.22 -3.73 13.30
CA ILE A 629 3.56 -2.76 14.35
C ILE A 629 4.09 -1.39 13.85
N HIS A 630 4.19 -1.19 12.54
CA HIS A 630 4.65 0.05 11.89
C HIS A 630 3.73 0.51 10.74
N THR A 631 2.59 -0.17 10.52
CA THR A 631 1.53 0.23 9.57
C THR A 631 0.30 0.76 10.32
N ASN A 632 -0.70 -0.06 10.59
CA ASN A 632 -1.91 0.26 11.35
C ASN A 632 -1.69 0.26 12.87
N PHE A 633 -0.73 -0.49 13.41
CA PHE A 633 -0.41 -0.48 14.86
C PHE A 633 0.71 0.50 15.24
N ARG A 634 0.87 1.60 14.48
CA ARG A 634 2.02 2.50 14.54
C ARG A 634 2.00 3.44 15.74
N ASP A 635 0.86 3.95 16.18
CA ASP A 635 0.80 4.76 17.40
C ASP A 635 0.95 3.87 18.65
N MET A 636 0.43 2.64 18.63
CA MET A 636 0.68 1.64 19.68
C MET A 636 2.19 1.41 19.88
N TYR A 637 2.92 1.20 18.79
CA TYR A 637 4.38 1.08 18.84
C TYR A 637 5.06 2.30 19.46
N GLN A 638 4.70 3.51 19.00
CA GLN A 638 5.26 4.75 19.54
C GLN A 638 4.98 4.91 21.03
N HIS A 639 3.77 4.55 21.47
CA HIS A 639 3.39 4.52 22.88
C HIS A 639 4.27 3.56 23.68
N LEU A 640 4.39 2.30 23.27
CA LEU A 640 5.26 1.29 23.90
C LEU A 640 6.73 1.72 23.98
N ARG A 641 7.25 2.32 22.89
CA ARG A 641 8.60 2.90 22.85
C ARG A 641 8.76 4.07 23.83
N SER A 642 7.76 4.93 23.97
CA SER A 642 7.77 6.04 24.94
C SER A 642 7.79 5.55 26.40
N MET A 643 7.14 4.41 26.66
CA MET A 643 7.15 3.70 27.95
C MET A 643 8.40 2.84 28.18
N GLY A 644 9.38 2.90 27.25
CA GLY A 644 10.67 2.21 27.35
C GLY A 644 10.63 0.70 27.11
N TYR A 645 9.57 0.17 26.49
CA TYR A 645 9.53 -1.22 26.02
C TYR A 645 10.26 -1.36 24.69
N PHE A 646 11.06 -2.41 24.54
CA PHE A 646 11.66 -2.85 23.28
C PHE A 646 10.69 -3.81 22.63
N VAL A 647 10.32 -3.55 21.38
CA VAL A 647 9.33 -4.35 20.67
C VAL A 647 9.92 -4.86 19.36
N GLU A 648 9.81 -6.16 19.17
CA GLU A 648 10.45 -6.91 18.10
C GLU A 648 9.42 -7.75 17.36
N VAL A 649 9.69 -8.05 16.09
CA VAL A 649 8.71 -8.65 15.17
C VAL A 649 9.10 -10.09 14.88
N LEU A 650 8.22 -11.02 15.22
CA LEU A 650 8.39 -12.46 14.96
C LEU A 650 7.75 -12.83 13.62
N GLY A 651 8.57 -12.93 12.57
CA GLY A 651 8.15 -13.34 11.22
C GLY A 651 8.25 -14.85 10.94
N SER A 652 8.23 -15.69 11.98
CA SER A 652 8.41 -17.15 11.89
C SER A 652 7.61 -17.90 12.96
N PRO A 653 7.33 -19.21 12.81
CA PRO A 653 6.63 -19.99 13.82
C PRO A 653 7.19 -19.86 15.24
N PHE A 654 6.36 -20.07 16.26
CA PHE A 654 6.75 -20.03 17.67
C PHE A 654 7.87 -21.03 17.99
N THR A 655 8.02 -22.11 17.21
CA THR A 655 9.13 -23.07 17.29
C THR A 655 10.52 -22.45 17.09
N CYS A 656 10.61 -21.25 16.51
CA CYS A 656 11.86 -20.65 16.04
C CYS A 656 12.49 -19.58 16.95
N PHE A 657 11.83 -19.18 18.04
CA PHE A 657 12.38 -18.18 18.99
C PHE A 657 12.65 -18.76 20.39
N ASP A 658 13.64 -18.17 21.08
CA ASP A 658 13.96 -18.44 22.49
C ASP A 658 13.11 -17.55 23.42
N ALA A 659 12.10 -18.15 24.05
CA ALA A 659 11.20 -17.46 24.98
C ALA A 659 11.87 -16.98 26.28
N SER A 660 13.07 -17.48 26.62
CA SER A 660 13.82 -16.98 27.78
C SER A 660 14.29 -15.54 27.58
N GLN A 661 14.42 -15.07 26.33
CA GLN A 661 14.80 -13.69 26.03
C GLN A 661 13.66 -12.68 26.24
N TYR A 662 12.39 -13.08 26.18
CA TYR A 662 11.23 -12.16 26.13
C TYR A 662 10.36 -12.27 27.38
N GLY A 663 9.85 -11.14 27.87
CA GLY A 663 8.93 -11.12 29.01
C GLY A 663 7.50 -11.41 28.61
N THR A 664 7.04 -10.81 27.52
CA THR A 664 5.66 -10.94 27.01
C THR A 664 5.65 -11.16 25.50
N LEU A 665 4.81 -12.08 25.05
CA LEU A 665 4.39 -12.26 23.65
C LEU A 665 3.01 -11.60 23.45
N LEU A 666 2.90 -10.73 22.44
CA LEU A 666 1.67 -10.10 21.97
C LEU A 666 1.15 -10.88 20.76
N LEU A 667 -0.06 -11.41 20.89
CA LEU A 667 -0.90 -11.85 19.77
C LEU A 667 -1.99 -10.79 19.60
N VAL A 668 -2.09 -10.19 18.43
CA VAL A 668 -3.05 -9.14 18.10
C VAL A 668 -3.56 -9.44 16.70
N ASP A 669 -4.89 -9.51 16.57
CA ASP A 669 -5.64 -9.87 15.35
C ASP A 669 -5.01 -11.01 14.53
N SER A 670 -5.05 -12.23 15.08
CA SER A 670 -4.46 -13.41 14.44
C SER A 670 -5.49 -14.16 13.60
N GLU A 671 -5.30 -14.22 12.29
CA GLU A 671 -6.20 -14.89 11.34
C GLU A 671 -5.67 -16.22 10.78
N GLU A 672 -4.40 -16.55 11.02
CA GLU A 672 -3.77 -17.82 10.63
C GLU A 672 -4.09 -18.97 11.61
N GLU A 673 -3.87 -20.21 11.15
CA GLU A 673 -3.85 -21.40 12.00
C GLU A 673 -2.52 -21.56 12.77
N TYR A 674 -2.46 -22.50 13.72
CA TYR A 674 -1.22 -22.82 14.46
C TYR A 674 -0.77 -24.26 14.19
N PHE A 675 0.53 -24.51 14.10
CA PHE A 675 1.06 -25.89 14.07
C PHE A 675 0.90 -26.55 15.46
N PRO A 676 0.59 -27.86 15.55
CA PRO A 676 0.53 -28.57 16.84
C PRO A 676 1.81 -28.46 17.68
N GLU A 677 2.97 -28.40 17.02
CA GLU A 677 4.28 -28.19 17.65
C GLU A 677 4.42 -26.81 18.32
N GLU A 678 3.74 -25.79 17.78
CA GLU A 678 3.71 -24.45 18.36
C GLU A 678 2.86 -24.42 19.62
N VAL A 679 1.67 -25.02 19.61
CA VAL A 679 0.81 -25.17 20.80
C VAL A 679 1.59 -25.87 21.92
N ALA A 680 2.29 -26.97 21.59
CA ALA A 680 3.10 -27.72 22.53
C ALA A 680 4.38 -26.98 23.00
N LYS A 681 4.91 -26.04 22.22
CA LYS A 681 6.02 -25.19 22.65
C LYS A 681 5.55 -24.00 23.49
N LEU A 682 4.56 -23.24 23.02
CA LEU A 682 4.04 -22.07 23.72
C LEU A 682 3.58 -22.44 25.14
N ARG A 683 2.92 -23.60 25.31
CA ARG A 683 2.61 -24.14 26.64
C ARG A 683 3.84 -24.24 27.53
N ARG A 684 4.90 -24.89 27.06
CA ARG A 684 6.16 -25.06 27.83
C ARG A 684 6.84 -23.71 28.10
N ASP A 685 6.82 -22.79 27.16
CA ASP A 685 7.44 -21.47 27.32
C ASP A 685 6.69 -20.63 28.36
N VAL A 686 5.35 -20.71 28.37
CA VAL A 686 4.49 -20.06 29.36
C VAL A 686 4.63 -20.69 30.75
N ASP A 687 4.71 -22.03 30.83
CA ASP A 687 5.02 -22.73 32.08
C ASP A 687 6.41 -22.34 32.62
N ASN A 688 7.37 -22.01 31.74
CA ASN A 688 8.70 -21.47 32.07
C ASN A 688 8.75 -19.92 32.19
N GLY A 689 7.60 -19.26 32.34
CA GLY A 689 7.53 -17.84 32.68
C GLY A 689 7.51 -16.85 31.51
N LEU A 690 7.22 -17.27 30.28
CA LEU A 690 6.76 -16.35 29.22
C LEU A 690 5.33 -15.90 29.51
N SER A 691 5.04 -14.60 29.43
CA SER A 691 3.65 -14.12 29.51
C SER A 691 3.04 -13.92 28.13
N LEU A 692 1.72 -14.02 28.04
CA LEU A 692 0.93 -13.92 26.83
C LEU A 692 -0.13 -12.83 26.99
N ILE A 693 -0.27 -11.96 26.00
CA ILE A 693 -1.40 -11.05 25.87
C ILE A 693 -2.03 -11.31 24.50
N VAL A 694 -3.31 -11.68 24.50
CA VAL A 694 -4.11 -11.90 23.28
C VAL A 694 -5.14 -10.78 23.17
N PHE A 695 -4.99 -9.95 22.16
CA PHE A 695 -6.06 -9.13 21.60
C PHE A 695 -6.64 -9.88 20.40
N SER A 696 -7.96 -9.92 20.29
CA SER A 696 -8.68 -10.69 19.29
C SER A 696 -9.93 -9.93 18.85
N ASP A 697 -10.58 -10.37 17.77
CA ASP A 697 -11.72 -9.66 17.18
C ASP A 697 -12.88 -10.62 16.89
N TRP A 698 -13.86 -10.19 16.10
CA TRP A 698 -15.04 -11.01 15.84
C TRP A 698 -14.76 -12.23 14.97
N TYR A 699 -15.48 -13.32 15.27
CA TYR A 699 -15.67 -14.42 14.34
C TYR A 699 -17.08 -14.97 14.50
N ASN A 700 -17.92 -14.83 13.47
CA ASN A 700 -19.28 -15.39 13.47
C ASN A 700 -19.68 -15.84 12.06
N THR A 701 -19.87 -17.16 11.87
CA THR A 701 -20.12 -17.73 10.54
C THR A 701 -21.43 -17.29 9.89
N SER A 702 -22.42 -16.82 10.67
CA SER A 702 -23.65 -16.25 10.12
C SER A 702 -23.43 -14.84 9.59
N VAL A 703 -22.65 -14.03 10.31
CA VAL A 703 -22.25 -12.67 9.90
C VAL A 703 -21.34 -12.74 8.67
N MET A 704 -20.33 -13.61 8.66
CA MET A 704 -19.43 -13.85 7.52
C MET A 704 -20.21 -14.15 6.23
N ARG A 705 -21.21 -15.05 6.29
CA ARG A 705 -22.09 -15.38 5.15
C ARG A 705 -22.95 -14.21 4.68
N LYS A 706 -23.15 -13.17 5.50
CA LYS A 706 -23.96 -11.98 5.19
C LYS A 706 -23.12 -10.80 4.67
N VAL A 707 -21.86 -10.66 5.07
CA VAL A 707 -20.94 -9.61 4.59
C VAL A 707 -20.25 -9.96 3.26
N LYS A 708 -20.49 -11.16 2.71
CA LYS A 708 -20.09 -11.51 1.35
C LYS A 708 -20.60 -10.48 0.32
N PHE A 709 -19.77 -10.18 -0.67
CA PHE A 709 -20.14 -9.32 -1.79
C PHE A 709 -19.99 -10.05 -3.12
N TYR A 710 -20.72 -9.59 -4.13
CA TYR A 710 -20.51 -10.05 -5.51
C TYR A 710 -19.59 -9.06 -6.19
N ASP A 711 -18.39 -9.51 -6.57
CA ASP A 711 -17.52 -8.72 -7.41
C ASP A 711 -18.00 -8.83 -8.87
N GLU A 712 -18.43 -7.71 -9.43
CA GLU A 712 -18.87 -7.62 -10.82
C GLU A 712 -17.75 -7.88 -11.83
N ASN A 713 -16.49 -7.71 -11.43
CA ASN A 713 -15.32 -7.81 -12.31
C ASN A 713 -14.83 -9.27 -12.46
N THR A 714 -14.49 -9.95 -11.36
CA THR A 714 -14.23 -11.41 -11.39
C THR A 714 -15.49 -12.24 -11.66
N ARG A 715 -16.69 -11.64 -11.49
CA ARG A 715 -18.01 -12.29 -11.57
C ARG A 715 -18.17 -13.41 -10.56
N GLN A 716 -17.60 -13.23 -9.38
CA GLN A 716 -17.58 -14.22 -8.30
C GLN A 716 -18.13 -13.63 -7.01
N TRP A 717 -18.68 -14.50 -6.17
CA TRP A 717 -19.02 -14.14 -4.79
C TRP A 717 -17.78 -14.26 -3.93
N TRP A 718 -17.29 -13.13 -3.43
CA TRP A 718 -16.24 -13.06 -2.45
C TRP A 718 -16.86 -13.27 -1.07
N MET A 719 -16.44 -14.34 -0.38
CA MET A 719 -16.85 -14.67 0.98
C MET A 719 -15.62 -14.57 1.89
N PRO A 720 -15.75 -14.06 3.13
CA PRO A 720 -14.64 -14.02 4.07
C PRO A 720 -14.08 -15.42 4.33
N ASP A 721 -12.76 -15.57 4.32
CA ASP A 721 -12.10 -16.83 4.68
C ASP A 721 -12.00 -17.01 6.22
N THR A 722 -12.05 -15.91 6.96
CA THR A 722 -12.10 -15.79 8.43
C THR A 722 -12.99 -14.60 8.87
N GLY A 723 -13.13 -14.37 10.18
CA GLY A 723 -13.70 -13.14 10.76
C GLY A 723 -12.70 -11.98 10.67
N GLY A 724 -12.65 -11.09 11.66
CA GLY A 724 -11.41 -10.33 11.92
C GLY A 724 -10.33 -11.36 12.31
N ALA A 725 -10.30 -11.73 13.58
CA ALA A 725 -9.46 -12.85 14.04
C ALA A 725 -10.02 -14.25 13.69
N ASN A 726 -9.13 -15.24 13.56
CA ASN A 726 -9.45 -16.67 13.45
C ASN A 726 -9.66 -17.27 14.86
N ILE A 727 -10.79 -16.92 15.49
CA ILE A 727 -11.13 -17.39 16.83
C ILE A 727 -11.09 -18.91 16.99
N PRO A 728 -11.54 -19.76 16.02
CA PRO A 728 -11.42 -21.20 16.17
C PRO A 728 -9.95 -21.67 16.31
N ALA A 729 -8.99 -21.04 15.61
CA ALA A 729 -7.56 -21.32 15.76
C ALA A 729 -7.00 -20.85 17.10
N LEU A 730 -7.34 -19.61 17.51
CA LEU A 730 -6.96 -19.08 18.81
C LEU A 730 -7.52 -19.92 19.97
N ASN A 731 -8.75 -20.44 19.84
CA ASN A 731 -9.34 -21.35 20.81
C ASN A 731 -8.63 -22.70 20.87
N GLU A 732 -8.13 -23.22 19.74
CA GLU A 732 -7.31 -24.43 19.72
C GLU A 732 -5.98 -24.21 20.45
N LEU A 733 -5.30 -23.08 20.20
CA LEU A 733 -4.08 -22.66 20.91
C LEU A 733 -4.32 -22.49 22.43
N LEU A 734 -5.41 -21.81 22.82
CA LEU A 734 -5.75 -21.49 24.21
C LEU A 734 -6.37 -22.66 24.99
N SER A 735 -6.82 -23.71 24.30
CA SER A 735 -7.49 -24.88 24.90
C SER A 735 -6.67 -25.55 26.00
N VAL A 736 -5.34 -25.50 25.91
CA VAL A 736 -4.40 -26.12 26.87
C VAL A 736 -4.47 -25.51 28.28
N TRP A 737 -5.04 -24.31 28.43
CA TRP A 737 -5.31 -23.65 29.71
C TRP A 737 -6.81 -23.58 30.06
N ASN A 738 -7.66 -24.36 29.37
CA ASN A 738 -9.13 -24.28 29.49
C ASN A 738 -9.69 -22.86 29.23
N MET A 739 -9.11 -22.18 28.25
CA MET A 739 -9.49 -20.83 27.82
C MET A 739 -10.10 -20.84 26.42
N GLY A 740 -10.93 -19.85 26.11
CA GLY A 740 -11.40 -19.59 24.75
C GLY A 740 -12.50 -18.54 24.65
N PHE A 741 -12.62 -17.94 23.48
CA PHE A 741 -13.64 -16.95 23.09
C PHE A 741 -14.90 -17.62 22.48
N SER A 742 -15.99 -16.86 22.43
CA SER A 742 -17.30 -17.24 21.87
C SER A 742 -17.48 -16.74 20.42
N ASP A 743 -18.59 -17.11 19.79
CA ASP A 743 -19.06 -16.54 18.52
C ASP A 743 -19.92 -15.27 18.69
N GLY A 744 -20.12 -14.81 19.93
CA GLY A 744 -20.94 -13.65 20.26
C GLY A 744 -20.24 -12.35 19.88
N LEU A 745 -21.00 -11.44 19.26
CA LEU A 745 -20.47 -10.23 18.61
C LEU A 745 -21.07 -8.96 19.23
N TYR A 746 -20.23 -8.15 19.88
CA TYR A 746 -20.67 -7.09 20.78
C TYR A 746 -20.11 -5.72 20.44
N GLU A 747 -20.86 -4.67 20.78
CA GLU A 747 -20.44 -3.29 20.55
C GLU A 747 -20.99 -2.29 21.57
N GLY A 748 -20.17 -1.31 21.95
CA GLY A 748 -20.64 -0.10 22.64
C GLY A 748 -19.58 0.66 23.42
N ASP A 749 -19.91 1.87 23.84
CA ASP A 749 -19.16 2.63 24.82
C ASP A 749 -19.26 1.98 26.21
N PHE A 750 -18.14 1.92 26.93
CA PHE A 750 -18.07 1.49 28.33
C PHE A 750 -17.00 2.29 29.09
N THR A 751 -17.01 2.20 30.42
CA THR A 751 -15.98 2.81 31.26
C THR A 751 -15.26 1.74 32.06
N LEU A 752 -13.93 1.75 32.00
CA LEU A 752 -13.09 0.85 32.78
C LEU A 752 -11.99 1.67 33.47
N ALA A 753 -11.78 1.47 34.76
CA ALA A 753 -10.73 2.18 35.52
C ALA A 753 -10.80 3.73 35.47
N ASN A 754 -11.99 4.33 35.27
CA ASN A 754 -12.21 5.76 34.99
C ASN A 754 -11.74 6.25 33.60
N HIS A 755 -11.47 5.34 32.67
CA HIS A 755 -11.21 5.66 31.27
C HIS A 755 -12.43 5.32 30.40
N ASP A 756 -12.82 6.24 29.54
CA ASP A 756 -13.84 6.02 28.53
C ASP A 756 -13.27 5.13 27.41
N MET A 757 -13.86 3.97 27.21
CA MET A 757 -13.50 3.00 26.17
C MET A 757 -14.64 2.83 25.17
N TYR A 758 -14.37 2.09 24.10
CA TYR A 758 -15.35 1.67 23.11
C TYR A 758 -14.98 0.26 22.67
N TYR A 759 -15.96 -0.65 22.70
CA TYR A 759 -15.81 -2.03 22.24
C TYR A 759 -16.29 -2.11 20.79
N ALA A 760 -15.38 -2.39 19.86
CA ALA A 760 -15.60 -2.21 18.42
C ALA A 760 -15.78 -3.55 17.69
N SER A 761 -16.99 -4.11 17.73
CA SER A 761 -17.28 -5.40 17.07
C SER A 761 -16.44 -6.55 17.66
N GLY A 762 -16.26 -6.58 18.98
CA GLY A 762 -15.43 -7.58 19.64
C GLY A 762 -16.17 -8.89 19.99
N CYS A 763 -15.41 -9.97 20.17
CA CYS A 763 -15.90 -11.25 20.70
C CYS A 763 -16.02 -11.23 22.24
N SER A 764 -16.62 -12.26 22.86
CA SER A 764 -16.61 -12.43 24.33
C SER A 764 -15.89 -13.70 24.78
N ILE A 765 -15.47 -13.77 26.04
CA ILE A 765 -14.78 -14.95 26.60
C ILE A 765 -15.80 -16.06 26.92
N ALA A 766 -15.72 -17.21 26.25
CA ALA A 766 -16.60 -18.36 26.48
C ALA A 766 -16.15 -19.24 27.65
N LYS A 767 -14.83 -19.41 27.82
CA LYS A 767 -14.22 -20.28 28.83
C LYS A 767 -13.03 -19.59 29.48
N PHE A 768 -12.93 -19.66 30.80
CA PHE A 768 -11.79 -19.16 31.55
C PHE A 768 -11.62 -19.93 32.89
N PRO A 769 -10.39 -20.12 33.41
CA PRO A 769 -10.15 -20.79 34.70
C PRO A 769 -10.87 -20.13 35.88
N GLU A 770 -11.38 -20.94 36.81
CA GLU A 770 -12.19 -20.49 37.97
C GLU A 770 -11.43 -19.56 38.95
N ASP A 771 -10.12 -19.71 39.02
CA ASP A 771 -9.16 -18.91 39.79
C ASP A 771 -8.74 -17.61 39.08
N GLY A 772 -9.16 -17.43 37.82
CA GLY A 772 -8.92 -16.21 37.04
C GLY A 772 -9.73 -14.99 37.48
N ILE A 773 -9.33 -13.82 36.98
CA ILE A 773 -10.10 -12.57 37.09
C ILE A 773 -10.78 -12.33 35.75
N VAL A 774 -12.11 -12.23 35.74
CA VAL A 774 -12.89 -11.87 34.54
C VAL A 774 -13.69 -10.60 34.82
N ILE A 775 -13.58 -9.63 33.92
CA ILE A 775 -14.35 -8.38 33.92
C ILE A 775 -15.41 -8.46 32.82
N THR A 776 -16.65 -8.15 33.20
CA THR A 776 -17.80 -8.12 32.31
C THR A 776 -18.26 -6.69 32.02
N GLN A 777 -18.97 -6.47 30.90
CA GLN A 777 -19.63 -5.19 30.58
C GLN A 777 -20.96 -5.42 29.88
N THR A 778 -21.76 -4.36 29.72
CA THR A 778 -23.06 -4.40 29.04
C THR A 778 -22.97 -3.77 27.66
N PHE A 779 -23.30 -4.52 26.62
CA PHE A 779 -23.12 -4.11 25.22
C PHE A 779 -24.36 -4.38 24.36
N LYS A 780 -24.36 -3.84 23.14
CA LYS A 780 -25.33 -4.22 22.11
C LYS A 780 -24.86 -5.49 21.41
N ASP A 781 -25.82 -6.36 21.09
CA ASP A 781 -25.59 -7.51 20.21
C ASP A 781 -25.55 -7.01 18.75
N GLN A 782 -24.34 -6.81 18.25
CA GLN A 782 -24.11 -6.32 16.89
C GLN A 782 -24.27 -7.46 15.86
N GLY A 783 -24.07 -8.72 16.28
CA GLY A 783 -24.40 -9.89 15.45
C GLY A 783 -25.89 -9.92 15.08
N LEU A 784 -26.77 -9.67 16.04
CA LEU A 784 -28.20 -9.54 15.84
C LEU A 784 -28.56 -8.29 15.00
N GLU A 785 -27.89 -7.15 15.23
CA GLU A 785 -28.07 -5.93 14.40
C GLU A 785 -27.75 -6.23 12.93
N VAL A 786 -26.61 -6.87 12.66
CA VAL A 786 -26.20 -7.23 11.29
C VAL A 786 -27.13 -8.27 10.69
N LEU A 787 -27.52 -9.32 11.42
CA LEU A 787 -28.32 -10.43 10.89
C LEU A 787 -29.80 -10.10 10.70
N LYS A 788 -30.44 -9.46 11.69
CA LYS A 788 -31.90 -9.22 11.71
C LYS A 788 -32.31 -7.75 11.61
N GLN A 789 -31.38 -6.79 11.71
CA GLN A 789 -31.67 -5.36 11.88
C GLN A 789 -32.42 -5.05 13.18
N GLU A 790 -32.27 -5.91 14.19
CA GLU A 790 -32.82 -5.76 15.53
C GLU A 790 -31.69 -5.44 16.51
N THR A 791 -31.85 -4.41 17.34
CA THR A 791 -30.87 -4.07 18.38
C THR A 791 -31.30 -4.67 19.72
N ALA A 792 -30.54 -5.65 20.21
CA ALA A 792 -30.65 -6.15 21.58
C ALA A 792 -29.50 -5.63 22.44
N VAL A 793 -29.71 -5.55 23.75
CA VAL A 793 -28.67 -5.26 24.75
C VAL A 793 -28.45 -6.53 25.58
N VAL A 794 -27.19 -6.88 25.77
CA VAL A 794 -26.76 -8.06 26.53
C VAL A 794 -25.92 -7.56 27.71
N GLU A 795 -26.35 -7.92 28.92
CA GLU A 795 -25.66 -7.60 30.16
C GLU A 795 -24.61 -8.66 30.49
N ASN A 796 -23.58 -8.27 31.24
CA ASN A 796 -22.56 -9.17 31.81
C ASN A 796 -21.73 -9.93 30.75
N VAL A 797 -21.45 -9.32 29.60
CA VAL A 797 -20.58 -9.87 28.55
C VAL A 797 -19.13 -9.89 29.04
N PRO A 798 -18.46 -11.05 29.17
CA PRO A 798 -17.07 -11.13 29.62
C PRO A 798 -16.10 -10.70 28.52
N ILE A 799 -15.32 -9.64 28.76
CA ILE A 799 -14.44 -9.04 27.75
C ILE A 799 -12.95 -9.03 28.09
N LEU A 800 -12.59 -9.10 29.39
CA LEU A 800 -11.19 -9.09 29.82
C LEU A 800 -10.97 -10.21 30.85
N GLY A 801 -10.02 -11.10 30.55
CA GLY A 801 -9.56 -12.17 31.43
C GLY A 801 -8.10 -11.98 31.82
N LEU A 802 -7.78 -12.10 33.11
CA LEU A 802 -6.40 -12.11 33.64
C LEU A 802 -6.14 -13.43 34.39
N TYR A 803 -5.06 -14.11 34.03
CA TYR A 803 -4.66 -15.39 34.63
C TYR A 803 -3.17 -15.43 35.00
N GLN A 804 -2.86 -16.06 36.13
CA GLN A 804 -1.49 -16.36 36.56
C GLN A 804 -1.35 -17.88 36.59
N ILE A 805 -0.37 -18.40 35.85
CA ILE A 805 -0.09 -19.84 35.82
C ILE A 805 0.37 -20.28 37.21
N PRO A 806 -0.17 -21.39 37.78
CA PRO A 806 0.13 -21.85 39.14
C PRO A 806 1.50 -22.55 39.28
N ALA A 807 2.30 -22.64 38.21
CA ALA A 807 3.68 -23.12 38.26
C ALA A 807 4.60 -22.10 38.96
N GLU A 808 5.66 -22.58 39.62
CA GLU A 808 6.66 -21.71 40.25
C GLU A 808 7.42 -20.91 39.18
N GLY A 809 7.25 -19.58 39.18
CA GLY A 809 7.78 -18.71 38.12
C GLY A 809 6.99 -18.72 36.81
N GLY A 810 5.82 -19.38 36.78
CA GLY A 810 4.96 -19.48 35.61
C GLY A 810 4.47 -18.14 35.08
N GLY A 811 4.17 -18.11 33.78
CA GLY A 811 3.75 -16.93 33.04
C GLY A 811 2.36 -16.40 33.43
N ARG A 812 1.96 -15.34 32.76
CA ARG A 812 0.63 -14.72 32.91
C ARG A 812 -0.05 -14.66 31.56
N ILE A 813 -1.35 -14.95 31.53
CA ILE A 813 -2.14 -14.92 30.31
C ILE A 813 -3.21 -13.85 30.45
N VAL A 814 -3.36 -13.04 29.40
CA VAL A 814 -4.42 -12.04 29.27
C VAL A 814 -5.19 -12.30 27.99
N LEU A 815 -6.52 -12.25 28.07
CA LEU A 815 -7.42 -12.27 26.92
C LEU A 815 -8.26 -11.00 26.88
N TYR A 816 -8.30 -10.32 25.74
CA TYR A 816 -9.20 -9.20 25.46
C TYR A 816 -9.77 -9.36 24.04
N GLY A 817 -11.07 -9.17 23.86
CA GLY A 817 -11.80 -9.56 22.64
C GLY A 817 -12.08 -8.44 21.63
N ASP A 818 -11.34 -7.34 21.64
CA ASP A 818 -11.37 -6.27 20.61
C ASP A 818 -9.94 -5.76 20.38
N SER A 819 -9.39 -5.82 19.16
CA SER A 819 -8.06 -5.26 18.85
C SER A 819 -8.11 -3.89 18.17
N ASN A 820 -9.23 -3.50 17.56
CA ASN A 820 -9.44 -2.19 16.91
C ASN A 820 -9.16 -0.98 17.83
N CYS A 821 -9.13 -1.16 19.15
CA CYS A 821 -8.69 -0.10 20.09
C CYS A 821 -7.17 0.18 20.08
N LEU A 822 -6.37 -0.71 19.48
CA LEU A 822 -4.92 -0.57 19.25
C LEU A 822 -4.59 -0.10 17.82
N ASP A 823 -5.43 -0.45 16.84
CA ASP A 823 -5.31 -0.08 15.43
C ASP A 823 -5.55 1.45 15.21
N ASP A 824 -4.79 2.10 14.31
CA ASP A 824 -4.86 3.53 13.97
C ASP A 824 -5.89 3.89 12.87
N SER A 825 -6.27 2.92 12.03
CA SER A 825 -7.07 3.08 10.81
C SER A 825 -8.50 3.57 11.09
N HIS A 826 -9.19 2.91 12.02
CA HIS A 826 -10.62 3.09 12.30
C HIS A 826 -10.91 3.28 13.80
N ARG A 827 -9.88 3.64 14.57
CA ARG A 827 -9.97 3.91 16.02
C ARG A 827 -11.01 4.98 16.36
N GLN A 828 -11.89 4.66 17.30
CA GLN A 828 -12.78 5.64 17.92
C GLN A 828 -12.21 6.20 19.23
N LYS A 829 -11.65 5.33 20.06
CA LYS A 829 -10.92 5.64 21.30
C LYS A 829 -9.75 4.67 21.43
N ASP A 830 -8.62 5.11 21.97
CA ASP A 830 -7.48 4.24 22.23
C ASP A 830 -7.61 3.48 23.55
N CYS A 831 -6.94 2.32 23.61
CA CYS A 831 -6.81 1.50 24.80
C CYS A 831 -5.34 1.36 25.26
N PHE A 832 -4.48 2.34 24.95
CA PHE A 832 -3.05 2.27 25.29
C PHE A 832 -2.80 2.22 26.80
N TRP A 833 -3.64 2.89 27.59
CA TRP A 833 -3.62 2.80 29.06
C TRP A 833 -3.92 1.36 29.54
N LEU A 834 -4.80 0.63 28.85
CA LEU A 834 -5.12 -0.75 29.16
C LEU A 834 -3.92 -1.63 28.80
N LEU A 835 -3.34 -1.46 27.60
CA LEU A 835 -2.12 -2.17 27.21
C LEU A 835 -0.97 -1.98 28.22
N ASP A 836 -0.76 -0.77 28.74
CA ASP A 836 0.21 -0.51 29.82
C ASP A 836 -0.12 -1.27 31.11
N ALA A 837 -1.40 -1.29 31.49
CA ALA A 837 -1.90 -2.01 32.66
C ALA A 837 -1.72 -3.53 32.53
N LEU A 838 -1.96 -4.08 31.32
CA LEU A 838 -1.76 -5.48 30.99
C LEU A 838 -0.27 -5.84 30.95
N LEU A 839 0.59 -4.98 30.39
CA LEU A 839 2.04 -5.16 30.39
C LEU A 839 2.64 -5.07 31.80
N GLN A 840 2.09 -4.24 32.70
CA GLN A 840 2.49 -4.22 34.10
C GLN A 840 2.13 -5.53 34.82
N PHE A 841 0.92 -6.06 34.57
CA PHE A 841 0.51 -7.37 35.07
C PHE A 841 1.44 -8.46 34.54
N THR A 842 1.60 -8.60 33.22
CA THR A 842 2.43 -9.66 32.62
C THR A 842 3.90 -9.57 33.03
N SER A 843 4.47 -8.36 33.10
CA SER A 843 5.90 -8.17 33.36
C SER A 843 6.28 -8.25 34.85
N TYR A 844 5.43 -7.76 35.76
CA TYR A 844 5.77 -7.62 37.18
C TYR A 844 4.85 -8.37 38.15
N GLY A 845 3.74 -8.95 37.67
CA GLY A 845 2.74 -9.62 38.51
C GLY A 845 1.89 -8.67 39.34
N VAL A 846 1.95 -7.37 39.05
CA VAL A 846 1.14 -6.35 39.70
C VAL A 846 -0.17 -6.26 38.95
N THR A 847 -1.24 -6.86 39.49
CA THR A 847 -2.61 -6.57 39.03
C THR A 847 -2.93 -5.11 39.39
N PRO A 848 -3.26 -4.25 38.43
CA PRO A 848 -3.58 -2.85 38.69
C PRO A 848 -4.77 -2.74 39.67
N PRO A 849 -4.70 -1.90 40.72
CA PRO A 849 -5.79 -1.74 41.69
C PRO A 849 -7.14 -1.38 41.05
N SER A 850 -7.10 -0.65 39.95
CA SER A 850 -8.26 -0.27 39.15
C SER A 850 -8.97 -1.44 38.45
N LEU A 851 -8.23 -2.52 38.14
CA LEU A 851 -8.80 -3.76 37.60
C LEU A 851 -9.17 -4.75 38.72
N SER A 852 -8.44 -4.77 39.84
CA SER A 852 -8.75 -5.66 40.97
C SER A 852 -9.97 -5.23 41.80
N HIS A 853 -10.29 -3.93 41.80
CA HIS A 853 -11.43 -3.35 42.55
C HIS A 853 -12.62 -2.96 41.65
N SER A 854 -12.65 -3.37 40.38
CA SER A 854 -13.81 -3.13 39.52
C SER A 854 -15.06 -3.81 40.08
N GLY A 855 -16.18 -3.09 40.11
CA GLY A 855 -17.50 -3.63 40.49
C GLY A 855 -18.02 -4.65 39.49
N ASP A 856 -17.47 -4.68 38.27
CA ASP A 856 -17.92 -5.51 37.15
C ASP A 856 -17.20 -6.88 37.08
N ARG A 857 -16.50 -7.27 38.15
CA ARG A 857 -15.85 -8.58 38.26
C ARG A 857 -16.89 -9.66 38.51
N GLN A 858 -16.91 -10.69 37.66
CA GLN A 858 -17.79 -11.84 37.82
C GLN A 858 -17.03 -13.16 37.97
N ARG A 859 -17.77 -14.25 38.19
CA ARG A 859 -17.21 -15.59 38.16
C ARG A 859 -16.78 -15.92 36.72
N PRO A 860 -15.60 -16.54 36.52
CA PRO A 860 -15.17 -17.02 35.22
C PRO A 860 -16.23 -17.91 34.54
N PRO A 861 -16.46 -17.75 33.22
CA PRO A 861 -17.43 -18.55 32.49
C PRO A 861 -16.91 -19.98 32.29
N SER A 862 -17.75 -20.97 32.61
CA SER A 862 -17.42 -22.40 32.51
C SER A 862 -17.65 -23.01 31.11
N GLY A 863 -18.01 -22.19 30.11
CA GLY A 863 -18.45 -22.65 28.78
C GLY A 863 -19.89 -23.18 28.73
N ALA A 864 -20.64 -23.17 29.83
CA ALA A 864 -22.05 -23.58 29.84
C ALA A 864 -22.94 -22.47 29.24
N GLY A 865 -23.44 -22.70 28.01
CA GLY A 865 -24.41 -21.82 27.34
C GLY A 865 -23.85 -20.89 26.27
N LEU A 866 -22.52 -20.83 26.10
CA LEU A 866 -21.85 -20.16 24.99
C LEU A 866 -21.19 -21.22 24.11
N ALA A 867 -21.63 -21.33 22.85
CA ALA A 867 -21.02 -22.25 21.90
C ALA A 867 -19.62 -21.73 21.49
N PRO A 868 -18.60 -22.59 21.38
CA PRO A 868 -17.37 -22.20 20.71
C PRO A 868 -17.65 -22.01 19.21
N PRO A 869 -17.05 -21.02 18.54
CA PRO A 869 -17.21 -20.84 17.11
C PRO A 869 -16.63 -22.01 16.32
N GLU A 870 -17.34 -22.45 15.30
CA GLU A 870 -16.90 -23.50 14.36
C GLU A 870 -16.30 -22.90 13.07
N ARG A 871 -15.37 -23.63 12.45
CA ARG A 871 -14.77 -23.22 11.17
C ARG A 871 -15.85 -23.15 10.07
N MET A 872 -15.84 -22.11 9.24
CA MET A 872 -16.87 -21.91 8.23
C MET A 872 -16.78 -22.97 7.13
N GLU A 873 -17.83 -23.80 7.00
CA GLU A 873 -17.96 -24.79 5.93
C GLU A 873 -17.81 -24.15 4.54
N GLY A 874 -16.87 -24.67 3.75
CA GLY A 874 -16.58 -24.18 2.39
C GLY A 874 -15.66 -22.95 2.35
N ASN A 875 -14.94 -22.62 3.43
CA ASN A 875 -13.87 -21.62 3.39
C ASN A 875 -12.65 -22.11 2.57
N HIS A 876 -11.83 -21.16 2.11
CA HIS A 876 -10.67 -21.41 1.26
C HIS A 876 -9.35 -20.96 1.88
N LEU A 877 -9.33 -20.72 3.21
CA LEU A 877 -8.17 -20.28 3.97
C LEU A 877 -6.88 -21.07 3.64
N HIS A 878 -6.99 -22.38 3.41
CA HIS A 878 -5.90 -23.27 2.99
C HIS A 878 -5.16 -22.87 1.69
N ARG A 879 -5.71 -21.97 0.88
CA ARG A 879 -5.04 -21.43 -0.31
C ARG A 879 -3.97 -20.39 0.03
N TYR A 880 -4.16 -19.69 1.14
CA TYR A 880 -3.36 -18.53 1.56
C TYR A 880 -2.61 -18.80 2.87
N SER A 881 -3.11 -19.76 3.66
CA SER A 881 -2.52 -20.22 4.90
C SER A 881 -1.10 -20.76 4.72
N LYS A 882 -0.21 -20.28 5.59
CA LYS A 882 1.15 -20.74 5.84
C LYS A 882 1.18 -22.11 6.53
N VAL A 883 0.06 -22.54 7.11
CA VAL A 883 -0.07 -23.73 7.97
C VAL A 883 -0.91 -24.84 7.34
N LEU A 884 -1.93 -24.53 6.52
CA LEU A 884 -2.81 -25.51 5.88
C LEU A 884 -2.49 -25.72 4.39
N GLU A 885 -2.63 -26.94 3.89
CA GLU A 885 -2.61 -27.29 2.46
C GLU A 885 -3.87 -28.04 2.02
N ALA A 886 -4.22 -27.91 0.73
CA ALA A 886 -5.39 -28.58 0.14
C ALA A 886 -5.11 -30.06 -0.17
N ARG A 887 -5.92 -30.98 0.38
CA ARG A 887 -5.90 -32.40 0.00
C ARG A 887 -7.28 -32.99 -0.29
N LEU A 888 -7.28 -34.19 -0.89
CA LEU A 888 -8.47 -34.97 -1.20
C LEU A 888 -9.10 -35.53 0.08
N GLY A 889 -9.95 -34.73 0.71
CA GLY A 889 -10.65 -35.07 1.96
C GLY A 889 -10.88 -33.87 2.88
N GLY A 890 -10.11 -32.80 2.69
CA GLY A 890 -10.14 -31.59 3.51
C GLY A 890 -8.78 -30.88 3.49
N PRO A 891 -8.66 -29.72 4.18
CA PRO A 891 -7.37 -29.14 4.46
C PRO A 891 -6.62 -29.97 5.51
N GLU A 892 -5.33 -30.21 5.29
CA GLU A 892 -4.42 -30.83 6.27
C GLU A 892 -3.32 -29.84 6.69
N PRO A 893 -2.77 -29.93 7.90
CA PRO A 893 -1.57 -29.19 8.26
C PRO A 893 -0.38 -29.53 7.35
N ARG A 894 0.33 -28.50 6.90
CA ARG A 894 1.63 -28.61 6.22
C ARG A 894 2.68 -29.17 7.19
N ALA A 895 3.80 -29.62 6.64
CA ALA A 895 4.98 -29.85 7.47
C ALA A 895 5.48 -28.52 8.05
N LEU A 896 5.77 -28.49 9.36
CA LEU A 896 6.38 -27.35 10.05
C LEU A 896 7.63 -26.88 9.26
N PRO A 897 7.70 -25.60 8.83
CA PRO A 897 8.84 -25.12 8.07
C PRO A 897 10.10 -25.07 8.94
N ALA A 898 11.26 -25.30 8.32
CA ALA A 898 12.53 -25.14 9.01
C ALA A 898 12.73 -23.67 9.40
N CYS A 899 13.18 -23.43 10.63
CA CYS A 899 13.41 -22.09 11.14
C CYS A 899 14.43 -21.30 10.29
N PRO A 900 14.22 -19.99 10.07
CA PRO A 900 15.06 -19.18 9.19
C PRO A 900 16.48 -19.06 9.75
N HIS A 901 17.39 -19.88 9.26
CA HIS A 901 18.80 -19.85 9.67
C HIS A 901 19.57 -18.80 8.86
N LEU A 902 19.82 -17.64 9.46
CA LEU A 902 20.66 -16.60 8.87
C LEU A 902 22.12 -17.08 8.71
N SER A 903 22.60 -17.13 7.46
CA SER A 903 24.02 -17.35 7.18
C SER A 903 24.81 -16.04 7.36
N TRP A 904 25.34 -15.83 8.57
CA TRP A 904 26.16 -14.66 8.89
C TRP A 904 27.35 -14.51 7.94
N ALA A 905 27.55 -13.29 7.43
CA ALA A 905 28.64 -12.97 6.54
C ALA A 905 29.99 -13.03 7.28
N LYS A 906 30.99 -13.68 6.66
CA LYS A 906 32.36 -13.69 7.20
C LYS A 906 32.93 -12.27 7.15
N PRO A 907 33.28 -11.64 8.30
CA PRO A 907 33.78 -10.28 8.30
C PRO A 907 35.16 -10.18 7.63
N GLN A 908 35.34 -9.14 6.82
CA GLN A 908 36.62 -8.69 6.27
C GLN A 908 37.02 -7.37 6.96
N PRO A 909 37.63 -7.42 8.15
CA PRO A 909 37.83 -6.23 8.97
C PRO A 909 38.85 -5.26 8.36
N LEU A 910 38.54 -3.97 8.43
CA LEU A 910 39.40 -2.88 7.95
C LEU A 910 40.03 -2.12 9.12
N ASN A 911 41.36 -1.97 9.09
CA ASN A 911 42.14 -1.12 10.00
C ASN A 911 42.14 0.36 9.58
N GLU A 912 41.06 0.82 8.94
CA GLU A 912 40.91 2.18 8.43
C GLU A 912 39.75 2.87 9.12
N THR A 913 39.84 4.19 9.29
CA THR A 913 38.76 5.00 9.87
C THR A 913 37.62 5.18 8.86
N ALA A 914 36.38 4.94 9.28
CA ALA A 914 35.18 5.20 8.51
C ALA A 914 35.17 6.63 7.92
N PRO A 915 35.06 6.82 6.58
CA PRO A 915 35.09 8.14 5.97
C PRO A 915 33.96 9.06 6.45
N SER A 916 34.29 10.31 6.76
CA SER A 916 33.34 11.31 7.29
C SER A 916 32.19 11.68 6.35
N ASN A 917 32.30 11.39 5.06
CA ASN A 917 31.29 11.68 4.03
C ASN A 917 30.45 10.46 3.59
N LEU A 918 30.56 9.28 4.24
CA LEU A 918 29.80 8.06 3.87
C LEU A 918 28.28 8.29 3.76
N TRP A 919 27.74 9.18 4.60
CA TRP A 919 26.31 9.35 4.89
C TRP A 919 25.58 10.37 3.99
N LYS A 920 26.28 11.01 3.06
CA LYS A 920 25.63 11.77 1.99
C LYS A 920 25.06 10.75 0.98
N HIS A 921 24.01 11.10 0.23
CA HIS A 921 23.62 10.30 -0.95
C HIS A 921 24.88 10.01 -1.75
N GLN A 922 25.11 8.73 -2.09
CA GLN A 922 26.30 8.35 -2.82
C GLN A 922 26.38 9.22 -4.06
N LYS A 923 27.40 10.08 -4.10
CA LYS A 923 27.75 10.81 -5.31
C LYS A 923 27.94 9.73 -6.37
N LEU A 924 26.99 9.64 -7.31
CA LEU A 924 27.13 8.81 -8.51
C LEU A 924 28.56 9.04 -8.99
N LEU A 925 29.38 7.99 -9.11
CA LEU A 925 30.84 8.09 -9.01
C LEU A 925 31.48 8.94 -10.13
N SER A 926 30.68 9.36 -11.10
CA SER A 926 30.94 10.36 -12.13
C SER A 926 30.85 11.84 -11.70
N ILE A 927 30.33 12.19 -10.51
CA ILE A 927 29.88 13.56 -10.18
C ILE A 927 30.35 14.04 -8.81
N ASP A 928 31.26 15.01 -8.80
CA ASP A 928 31.62 15.75 -7.59
C ASP A 928 30.69 16.95 -7.37
N LEU A 929 29.55 16.73 -6.70
CA LEU A 929 28.54 17.75 -6.41
C LEU A 929 29.08 19.01 -5.69
N ASP A 930 30.21 18.91 -4.98
CA ASP A 930 30.84 20.05 -4.29
C ASP A 930 31.72 20.92 -5.23
N LYS A 931 31.99 20.45 -6.47
CA LYS A 931 32.65 21.22 -7.54
C LYS A 931 31.68 21.91 -8.49
N VAL A 932 30.37 21.87 -8.22
CA VAL A 932 29.37 22.57 -9.02
C VAL A 932 29.48 24.07 -8.76
N VAL A 933 30.32 24.73 -9.55
CA VAL A 933 30.40 26.19 -9.61
C VAL A 933 29.08 26.70 -10.19
N LEU A 934 28.16 27.11 -9.31
CA LEU A 934 27.12 28.06 -9.68
C LEU A 934 27.80 29.26 -10.35
N PRO A 935 27.32 29.77 -11.49
CA PRO A 935 27.86 30.97 -12.08
C PRO A 935 27.89 32.09 -11.04
N ASN A 936 29.02 32.77 -10.92
CA ASN A 936 29.31 33.65 -9.80
C ASN A 936 28.51 34.97 -9.92
N PHE A 937 27.21 34.91 -9.60
CA PHE A 937 26.31 36.04 -9.73
C PHE A 937 26.58 37.07 -8.64
N ARG A 938 27.15 38.21 -9.06
CA ARG A 938 27.26 39.41 -8.23
C ARG A 938 25.88 39.87 -7.78
N SER A 939 25.51 39.49 -6.57
CA SER A 939 24.43 40.11 -5.81
C SER A 939 24.78 41.58 -5.57
N ASN A 940 24.33 42.48 -6.47
CA ASN A 940 24.17 43.90 -6.17
C ASN A 940 22.99 44.09 -5.19
N ARG A 941 23.15 43.58 -3.97
CA ARG A 941 22.42 44.11 -2.81
C ARG A 941 23.08 45.44 -2.43
N PRO A 942 22.30 46.49 -2.10
CA PRO A 942 22.86 47.69 -1.48
C PRO A 942 23.66 47.30 -0.23
N GLN A 943 24.90 47.79 -0.10
CA GLN A 943 25.73 47.45 1.05
C GLN A 943 25.14 48.02 2.34
N VAL A 944 24.92 47.15 3.32
CA VAL A 944 25.01 47.50 4.74
C VAL A 944 26.32 46.89 5.24
N ARG A 945 27.22 47.72 5.76
CA ARG A 945 28.57 47.29 6.18
C ARG A 945 28.48 46.40 7.42
N PRO A 946 29.22 45.28 7.49
CA PRO A 946 29.43 44.56 8.74
C PRO A 946 30.45 45.31 9.61
N LEU A 947 30.15 45.48 10.89
CA LEU A 947 31.14 45.84 11.91
C LEU A 947 31.71 44.55 12.52
N SER A 948 33.04 44.48 12.62
CA SER A 948 33.78 43.40 13.28
C SER A 948 33.81 43.62 14.80
N PRO A 949 34.08 42.57 15.61
CA PRO A 949 33.68 42.54 17.01
C PRO A 949 34.71 43.16 17.96
N GLY A 950 34.23 43.93 18.94
CA GLY A 950 35.00 44.45 20.07
C GLY A 950 34.19 45.41 20.94
N GLU A 951 34.25 45.19 22.27
CA GLU A 951 33.88 46.11 23.35
C GLU A 951 32.38 46.39 23.66
N SER A 952 31.91 45.71 24.74
CA SER A 952 30.98 46.17 25.80
C SER A 952 29.64 46.85 25.45
N GLY A 953 28.49 46.46 26.03
CA GLY A 953 28.25 45.42 27.04
C GLY A 953 26.82 45.51 27.61
N ALA A 954 26.46 44.55 28.48
CA ALA A 954 25.15 44.36 29.13
C ALA A 954 23.97 44.05 28.16
N TRP A 955 23.23 42.95 28.28
CA TRP A 955 23.00 42.07 29.44
C TRP A 955 23.06 40.58 29.09
N ASP A 956 23.53 39.76 30.04
CA ASP A 956 23.68 38.32 29.93
C ASP A 956 22.41 37.53 30.36
N ILE A 957 21.98 36.57 29.52
CA ILE A 957 21.70 35.13 29.84
C ILE A 957 20.57 34.80 30.87
N PRO A 958 19.89 33.63 30.88
CA PRO A 958 19.80 32.47 29.95
C PRO A 958 18.38 32.38 29.31
N GLY A 959 17.95 31.38 28.53
CA GLY A 959 18.51 30.10 28.06
C GLY A 959 17.35 29.11 27.84
N GLY A 960 17.44 28.21 26.85
CA GLY A 960 16.34 27.26 26.57
C GLY A 960 16.43 25.97 27.40
N ILE A 961 15.31 25.26 27.54
CA ILE A 961 15.17 23.80 27.78
C ILE A 961 13.66 23.42 27.61
N MET A 962 13.38 22.16 27.26
CA MET A 962 12.03 21.58 27.13
C MET A 962 11.42 21.23 28.52
N PRO A 963 10.39 20.38 28.62
CA PRO A 963 8.98 20.74 28.61
C PRO A 963 8.34 20.82 30.02
N GLY A 964 7.19 21.50 30.11
CA GLY A 964 6.18 21.24 31.15
C GLY A 964 6.09 22.21 32.33
N ARG A 965 5.15 23.16 32.26
CA ARG A 965 4.17 23.42 33.33
C ARG A 965 3.00 24.29 32.84
N TYR A 966 1.81 23.92 33.28
CA TYR A 966 0.55 24.59 32.99
C TYR A 966 0.40 25.83 33.88
N ASN A 967 -0.29 26.87 33.38
CA ASN A 967 -0.79 28.05 34.12
C ASN A 967 0.19 28.86 35.01
N GLN A 968 0.66 30.02 34.52
CA GLN A 968 0.54 31.30 35.24
C GLN A 968 0.97 32.55 34.42
N GLU A 969 0.34 32.86 33.28
CA GLU A 969 0.48 34.22 32.70
C GLU A 969 -0.67 34.71 31.80
N VAL A 970 -1.84 34.06 31.84
CA VAL A 970 -3.04 34.48 31.08
C VAL A 970 -3.77 35.66 31.77
N GLY A 971 -3.03 36.56 32.44
CA GLY A 971 -3.56 37.61 33.31
C GLY A 971 -3.89 38.94 32.60
N GLN A 972 -3.24 39.25 31.47
CA GLN A 972 -3.31 40.59 30.87
C GLN A 972 -3.79 40.64 29.41
N THR A 973 -3.90 39.50 28.72
CA THR A 973 -4.39 39.45 27.32
C THR A 973 -5.89 39.18 27.19
N ILE A 974 -6.53 38.60 28.23
CA ILE A 974 -7.97 38.30 28.26
C ILE A 974 -8.88 39.52 27.96
N PRO A 975 -8.70 40.71 28.56
CA PRO A 975 -9.66 41.80 28.36
C PRO A 975 -9.71 42.31 26.91
N VAL A 976 -8.59 42.23 26.17
CA VAL A 976 -8.52 42.68 24.77
C VAL A 976 -9.28 41.73 23.85
N PHE A 977 -9.10 40.42 24.00
CA PHE A 977 -9.84 39.43 23.21
C PHE A 977 -11.33 39.38 23.58
N ALA A 978 -11.67 39.55 24.86
CA ALA A 978 -13.07 39.67 25.30
C ALA A 978 -13.76 40.91 24.68
N PHE A 979 -13.07 42.05 24.62
CA PHE A 979 -13.59 43.27 24.01
C PHE A 979 -13.79 43.13 22.50
N LEU A 980 -12.83 42.53 21.78
CA LEU A 980 -12.96 42.22 20.36
C LEU A 980 -14.11 41.23 20.08
N GLY A 981 -14.25 40.18 20.88
CA GLY A 981 -15.37 39.24 20.79
C GLY A 981 -16.72 39.92 21.00
N ALA A 982 -16.84 40.77 22.03
CA ALA A 982 -18.05 41.55 22.29
C ALA A 982 -18.43 42.46 21.12
N MET A 983 -17.46 43.13 20.49
CA MET A 983 -17.69 43.99 19.31
C MET A 983 -18.21 43.20 18.10
N VAL A 984 -17.67 41.99 17.85
CA VAL A 984 -18.16 41.12 16.76
C VAL A 984 -19.60 40.66 17.01
N VAL A 985 -19.94 40.30 18.25
CA VAL A 985 -21.31 39.93 18.64
C VAL A 985 -22.27 41.12 18.51
N LEU A 986 -21.86 42.33 18.92
CA LEU A 986 -22.64 43.55 18.74
C LEU A 986 -22.91 43.87 17.27
N ALA A 987 -21.88 43.76 16.42
CA ALA A 987 -22.01 43.93 14.97
C ALA A 987 -22.99 42.90 14.37
N PHE A 988 -22.94 41.63 14.79
CA PHE A 988 -23.89 40.60 14.37
C PHE A 988 -25.33 40.95 14.75
N PHE A 989 -25.59 41.38 15.99
CA PHE A 989 -26.93 41.79 16.42
C PHE A 989 -27.43 43.04 15.66
N VAL A 990 -26.59 44.04 15.40
CA VAL A 990 -26.96 45.21 14.59
C VAL A 990 -27.35 44.80 13.16
N VAL A 991 -26.61 43.87 12.54
CA VAL A 991 -26.94 43.33 11.21
C VAL A 991 -28.27 42.55 11.24
N GLN A 992 -28.56 41.77 12.28
CA GLN A 992 -29.84 41.06 12.42
C GLN A 992 -31.03 42.02 12.63
N ILE A 993 -30.87 43.05 13.47
CA ILE A 993 -31.91 44.06 13.71
C ILE A 993 -32.20 44.85 12.42
N ASN A 994 -31.19 45.19 11.63
CA ASN A 994 -31.38 45.86 10.35
C ASN A 994 -32.06 44.94 9.31
N LYS A 995 -31.70 43.64 9.25
CA LYS A 995 -32.41 42.65 8.43
C LYS A 995 -33.86 42.42 8.86
N ALA A 996 -34.19 42.59 10.15
CA ALA A 996 -35.55 42.49 10.66
C ALA A 996 -36.42 43.69 10.24
N LYS A 997 -35.85 44.90 10.15
CA LYS A 997 -36.57 46.11 9.71
C LYS A 997 -36.84 46.17 8.20
N SER A 998 -36.10 45.42 7.37
CA SER A 998 -36.14 45.53 5.90
C SER A 998 -36.97 44.45 5.17
N ARG A 999 -38.01 43.88 5.79
CA ARG A 999 -38.93 42.91 5.14
C ARG A 999 -40.29 43.53 4.80
N PRO A 1000 -40.69 43.62 3.51
CA PRO A 1000 -41.98 44.18 3.12
C PRO A 1000 -43.17 43.25 3.48
N LYS A 1001 -44.30 43.85 3.87
CA LYS A 1001 -45.51 43.14 4.32
C LYS A 1001 -46.16 42.30 3.21
N ARG A 1002 -46.15 40.97 3.35
CA ARG A 1002 -46.99 40.05 2.53
C ARG A 1002 -48.35 39.81 3.23
N ARG A 1003 -49.46 39.86 2.46
CA ARG A 1003 -50.84 39.74 2.97
C ARG A 1003 -51.13 38.32 3.51
N LYS A 1004 -51.92 38.23 4.59
CA LYS A 1004 -52.33 36.97 5.25
C LYS A 1004 -53.46 36.24 4.48
N PRO A 1005 -53.45 34.89 4.39
CA PRO A 1005 -54.65 34.09 4.23
C PRO A 1005 -55.39 33.92 5.58
N ARG A 1006 -56.72 33.81 5.58
CA ARG A 1006 -57.55 33.53 6.77
C ARG A 1006 -57.66 32.03 7.02
N VAL A 1007 -57.56 31.62 8.28
CA VAL A 1007 -57.93 30.28 8.76
C VAL A 1007 -59.45 30.22 8.95
N LYS A 1008 -60.08 29.08 8.62
CA LYS A 1008 -61.44 28.71 9.05
C LYS A 1008 -61.38 27.52 10.01
N ARG A 1009 -62.21 27.55 11.05
CA ARG A 1009 -62.63 26.39 11.87
C ARG A 1009 -64.19 26.35 11.89
N PRO A 1010 -64.82 25.27 12.37
CA PRO A 1010 -66.00 24.71 11.70
C PRO A 1010 -67.34 25.01 12.38
N GLN A 1011 -68.46 24.91 11.63
CA GLN A 1011 -69.61 24.02 11.88
C GLN A 1011 -70.78 24.26 10.89
N LEU A 1012 -71.75 23.34 10.94
CA LEU A 1012 -72.91 23.07 10.07
C LEU A 1012 -73.73 24.27 9.55
N MET A 1013 -74.29 24.15 8.33
CA MET A 1013 -75.75 23.92 8.15
C MET A 1013 -76.18 23.58 6.70
N GLN A 1014 -77.17 22.68 6.62
CA GLN A 1014 -78.20 22.43 5.60
C GLN A 1014 -77.90 22.02 4.13
N GLN A 1015 -78.57 20.90 3.81
CA GLN A 1015 -78.91 20.26 2.54
C GLN A 1015 -79.41 21.20 1.42
N ALA A 1016 -79.08 20.91 0.15
CA ALA A 1016 -80.02 20.28 -0.81
C ALA A 1016 -79.54 20.29 -2.30
N HIS A 1017 -79.44 19.08 -2.85
CA HIS A 1017 -79.74 18.58 -4.22
C HIS A 1017 -80.50 19.46 -5.26
N PRO A 1018 -80.54 19.08 -6.57
CA PRO A 1018 -79.47 18.55 -7.46
C PRO A 1018 -79.46 19.24 -8.87
N PRO A 1019 -79.37 18.59 -10.07
CA PRO A 1019 -78.21 18.76 -10.97
C PRO A 1019 -78.54 19.22 -12.41
N LYS A 1020 -77.51 19.38 -13.27
CA LYS A 1020 -77.56 18.99 -14.70
C LYS A 1020 -76.17 18.91 -15.37
N THR A 1021 -76.08 18.00 -16.33
CA THR A 1021 -74.97 17.59 -17.22
C THR A 1021 -75.11 18.30 -18.61
N PRO A 1022 -74.32 17.97 -19.67
CA PRO A 1022 -72.86 17.81 -19.83
C PRO A 1022 -72.33 18.56 -21.11
N SER A 1023 -71.22 18.08 -21.69
CA SER A 1023 -70.60 18.42 -23.00
C SER A 1023 -69.77 19.71 -23.06
N VAL A 1024 -68.70 19.81 -23.87
CA VAL A 1024 -68.13 18.89 -24.89
C VAL A 1024 -66.70 18.50 -24.51
#